data_AF-A0A8J6APD6-F1
#
_entry.id   AF-A0A8J6APD6-F1
#
_cell.length_a   1.000
_cell.length_b   1.000
_cell.length_c   1.000
_cell.angle_alpha   90.00
_cell.angle_beta   90.00
_cell.angle_gamma   90.00
#
_symmetry.space_group_name_H-M   'P 1'
#
loop_
_entity.id
_entity.type
_entity.pdbx_description
1 polymer ?
#
loop_
_entity_poly.entity_id
_entity_poly.type
_entity_poly.pdbx_seq_one_letter_code
_entity_poly.pdbx_strand_id
1 'polypeptide(L)'
;MPPGDPNELEMPELEISLGEDTPELTPTDRLVFYDLMERIIEAEEQSEAGFIPAALHQERHMMRLVIRYLNGDSSQRKTAFNNLTSRGHGRPDPATVIRYLCAYMTAPALPPSARYFVCRLLDALVPLIDTSAMSRDDLKVLVRQLVRVLSPMLLADTFVERTQGRQTISALTHVVGAPAIIASVRSHVASPNQLLRNAVASLLAVVATTLGLDSMLPLINALCCSKSSPRDPEPEPGAPPAWYCRRLCGLRAVQQVCIMGGTSIAPSAAGLALCAIGVPLTTDLEALEELPDDSNFLIAFEGIQSISRLAAIACAALARGVFPYAGATLAPLMPLLVPLLDARSFRGSLSLLTAAGYITALAPDLGLFAAHLNLLLPRIQLAERSDDAEIKAAALTVLRQITKHRALATPPDDDADRAVWDAVQARMRERLVPVFAGLCLNRLLLDWPNFHAAVDVGAALATVAVCDMTQILAQMLATAVDIDHMEPTRRMVCKVLAAIFNQHGGYFVEEGSAHPHHRTAIVVNLVRAVELQVTDDTEPVMSALEAALKALPGPKDDLFDLALSRLSLHLSGVTETNPHVKVRVTQALARIAPLIAQSADGRVKLGTVFISLYTQMQTEDYPEALSAVLEGMAAIIVALDGPPDLGEASVALSDVVCNTTAVLKNRNEHVEEAAIHLVDQLARTAGRGDGTEVAPAEWMRICFAMLDMFRAPSKNVRRACIATFGRVAQVIGPQDVLAALLNNLRVQERQQKVCSTIAIAVIASDCGPFTVLPYLMNEYRVPDGSVQTGALKAISFLFEYMGSEGSEYVPFVVDLLTDALTSRSAIHRQTACTCVKHIALNCGKDHQDAVTHLLNHVWPNVLEPTPHLLQAALDAVEACRLSLGSPLTLAYMLAGLYHPARRIRELYWQLYNAMVVGDVDGLTAAYPDAGGRYSRPELDYML
;
A
#
# COMPACT_ATOMS: atom_id res chain seq x y z
N MET A 1 -28.02 31.57 -37.95
CA MET A 1 -28.45 31.68 -36.54
C MET A 1 -27.24 31.37 -35.67
N PRO A 2 -27.07 32.04 -34.51
CA PRO A 2 -25.90 31.81 -33.66
C PRO A 2 -25.88 30.37 -33.13
N PRO A 3 -24.72 29.85 -32.67
CA PRO A 3 -24.62 28.52 -32.10
C PRO A 3 -25.35 28.53 -30.75
N GLY A 4 -26.42 27.73 -30.63
CA GLY A 4 -27.07 27.47 -29.35
C GLY A 4 -26.16 26.62 -28.46
N ASP A 5 -26.23 26.88 -27.15
CA ASP A 5 -25.52 26.14 -26.13
C ASP A 5 -25.77 24.62 -26.24
N PRO A 6 -24.73 23.76 -26.12
CA PRO A 6 -24.88 22.31 -26.21
C PRO A 6 -25.56 21.66 -24.98
N ASN A 7 -26.06 22.46 -24.04
CA ASN A 7 -26.66 21.99 -22.78
C ASN A 7 -28.20 21.95 -22.79
N GLU A 8 -28.86 22.39 -23.86
CA GLU A 8 -30.33 22.37 -23.97
C GLU A 8 -30.76 21.55 -25.19
N LEU A 9 -30.59 20.22 -25.09
CA LEU A 9 -31.47 19.31 -25.82
C LEU A 9 -32.66 19.04 -24.90
N GLU A 10 -33.72 19.85 -25.04
CA GLU A 10 -35.05 19.56 -24.47
C GLU A 10 -35.54 18.24 -25.05
N MET A 11 -35.31 17.16 -24.31
CA MET A 11 -35.85 15.83 -24.57
C MET A 11 -37.24 15.72 -23.95
N PRO A 12 -38.23 15.06 -24.59
CA PRO A 12 -39.55 14.86 -24.00
C PRO A 12 -39.45 14.07 -22.68
N GLU A 13 -40.14 14.55 -21.65
CA GLU A 13 -40.21 13.92 -20.33
C GLU A 13 -41.06 12.63 -20.40
N LEU A 14 -40.41 11.52 -20.75
CA LEU A 14 -41.02 10.20 -20.62
C LEU A 14 -40.94 9.77 -19.15
N GLU A 15 -42.05 9.89 -18.41
CA GLU A 15 -42.17 9.40 -17.03
C GLU A 15 -42.66 7.95 -17.02
N ILE A 16 -41.75 7.01 -16.71
CA ILE A 16 -42.11 5.61 -16.45
C ILE A 16 -42.10 5.36 -14.95
N SER A 17 -43.20 4.78 -14.43
CA SER A 17 -43.24 4.30 -13.05
C SER A 17 -42.37 3.03 -12.90
N LEU A 18 -41.15 3.20 -12.37
CA LEU A 18 -40.22 2.10 -12.13
C LEU A 18 -40.48 1.37 -10.79
N GLY A 19 -41.55 1.73 -10.07
CA GLY A 19 -41.99 1.10 -8.81
C GLY A 19 -41.57 1.91 -7.57
N GLU A 20 -42.16 1.61 -6.40
CA GLU A 20 -42.05 2.41 -5.17
C GLU A 20 -40.64 2.48 -4.54
N ASP A 21 -39.70 1.64 -4.98
CA ASP A 21 -38.34 1.50 -4.41
C ASP A 21 -37.20 1.80 -5.42
N THR A 22 -37.45 2.60 -6.45
CA THR A 22 -36.38 3.01 -7.40
C THR A 22 -36.01 4.47 -7.21
N PRO A 23 -34.70 4.80 -7.11
CA PRO A 23 -34.25 6.18 -6.99
C PRO A 23 -34.62 6.99 -8.24
N GLU A 24 -34.72 8.31 -8.08
CA GLU A 24 -35.06 9.23 -9.17
C GLU A 24 -34.09 9.08 -10.35
N LEU A 25 -34.65 9.13 -11.56
CA LEU A 25 -33.90 9.03 -12.80
C LEU A 25 -33.07 10.29 -13.01
N THR A 26 -31.75 10.15 -13.08
CA THR A 26 -30.88 11.24 -13.47
C THR A 26 -31.04 11.56 -14.96
N PRO A 27 -30.69 12.78 -15.42
CA PRO A 27 -30.72 13.11 -16.86
C PRO A 27 -29.87 12.15 -17.70
N THR A 28 -28.77 11.63 -17.15
CA THR A 28 -27.94 10.61 -17.82
C THR A 28 -28.64 9.26 -17.94
N ASP A 29 -29.44 8.85 -16.96
CA ASP A 29 -30.21 7.60 -17.03
C ASP A 29 -31.28 7.69 -18.11
N ARG A 30 -31.94 8.85 -18.23
CA ARG A 30 -32.94 9.11 -19.27
C ARG A 30 -32.32 9.00 -20.67
N LEU A 31 -31.10 9.51 -20.87
CA LEU A 31 -30.40 9.41 -22.16
C LEU A 31 -30.00 7.98 -22.51
N VAL A 32 -29.50 7.20 -21.55
CA VAL A 32 -29.02 5.82 -21.81
C VAL A 32 -30.17 4.85 -22.04
N PHE A 33 -31.29 5.04 -21.34
CA PHE A 33 -32.44 4.14 -21.40
C PHE A 33 -33.61 4.64 -22.26
N TYR A 34 -33.47 5.75 -22.97
CA TYR A 34 -34.54 6.37 -23.77
C TYR A 34 -35.23 5.35 -24.71
N ASP A 35 -34.47 4.68 -25.56
CA ASP A 35 -34.99 3.70 -26.53
C ASP A 35 -35.71 2.51 -25.86
N LEU A 36 -35.28 2.12 -24.65
CA LEU A 36 -35.97 1.08 -23.89
C LEU A 36 -37.26 1.61 -23.25
N MET A 37 -37.23 2.84 -22.74
CA MET A 37 -38.39 3.49 -22.14
C MET A 37 -39.50 3.66 -23.18
N GLU A 38 -39.16 4.13 -24.38
CA GLU A 38 -40.10 4.26 -25.50
C GLU A 38 -40.74 2.91 -25.88
N ARG A 39 -39.94 1.85 -26.06
CA ARG A 39 -40.46 0.50 -26.37
C ARG A 39 -41.32 -0.10 -25.26
N ILE A 40 -41.05 0.25 -24.00
CA ILE A 40 -41.88 -0.18 -22.87
C ILE A 40 -43.23 0.56 -22.89
N ILE A 41 -43.23 1.87 -23.12
CA ILE A 41 -44.45 2.68 -23.20
C ILE A 41 -45.32 2.21 -24.37
N GLU A 42 -44.75 2.02 -25.56
CA GLU A 42 -45.47 1.50 -26.72
C GLU A 42 -46.09 0.12 -26.46
N ALA A 43 -45.40 -0.77 -25.73
CA ALA A 43 -45.91 -2.08 -25.36
C ALA A 43 -47.00 -2.03 -24.27
N GLU A 44 -46.91 -1.07 -23.34
CA GLU A 44 -47.95 -0.81 -22.33
C GLU A 44 -49.21 -0.25 -22.98
N GLU A 45 -49.08 0.67 -23.94
CA GLU A 45 -50.21 1.27 -24.67
C GLU A 45 -50.92 0.27 -25.61
N GLN A 46 -50.18 -0.67 -26.21
CA GLN A 46 -50.74 -1.65 -27.14
C GLN A 46 -51.45 -2.84 -26.46
N SER A 47 -51.33 -3.00 -25.14
CA SER A 47 -51.90 -4.15 -24.41
C SER A 47 -53.05 -3.74 -23.49
N GLU A 48 -54.29 -4.09 -23.85
CA GLU A 48 -55.52 -3.79 -23.07
C GLU A 48 -55.53 -4.37 -21.63
N ALA A 49 -54.57 -5.24 -21.30
CA ALA A 49 -54.43 -5.89 -19.99
C ALA A 49 -53.08 -5.62 -19.27
N GLY A 50 -52.27 -4.67 -19.75
CA GLY A 50 -50.97 -4.35 -19.13
C GLY A 50 -49.94 -5.48 -19.16
N PHE A 51 -50.06 -6.40 -20.13
CA PHE A 51 -49.21 -7.58 -20.23
C PHE A 51 -47.99 -7.29 -21.13
N ILE A 52 -46.88 -6.93 -20.49
CA ILE A 52 -45.61 -6.68 -21.17
C ILE A 52 -45.01 -8.03 -21.66
N PRO A 53 -44.51 -8.12 -22.90
CA PRO A 53 -43.78 -9.28 -23.37
C PRO A 53 -42.66 -9.71 -22.40
N ALA A 54 -42.51 -11.02 -22.16
CA ALA A 54 -41.58 -11.55 -21.16
C ALA A 54 -40.12 -11.06 -21.34
N ALA A 55 -39.68 -10.85 -22.59
CA ALA A 55 -38.37 -10.28 -22.90
C ALA A 55 -38.24 -8.81 -22.46
N LEU A 56 -39.24 -7.97 -22.75
CA LEU A 56 -39.25 -6.56 -22.33
C LEU A 56 -39.38 -6.42 -20.81
N HIS A 57 -40.09 -7.35 -20.15
CA HIS A 57 -40.15 -7.38 -18.70
C HIS A 57 -38.78 -7.67 -18.07
N GLN A 58 -37.98 -8.55 -18.67
CA GLN A 58 -36.61 -8.82 -18.25
C GLN A 58 -35.71 -7.61 -18.48
N GLU A 59 -35.83 -6.92 -19.61
CA GLU A 59 -35.10 -5.67 -19.90
C GLU A 59 -35.46 -4.53 -18.93
N ARG A 60 -36.74 -4.39 -18.57
CA ARG A 60 -37.18 -3.45 -17.52
C ARG A 60 -36.62 -3.80 -16.15
N HIS A 61 -36.58 -5.10 -15.81
CA HIS A 61 -35.98 -5.55 -14.55
C HIS A 61 -34.46 -5.28 -14.51
N MET A 62 -33.76 -5.45 -15.64
CA MET A 62 -32.36 -5.07 -15.80
C MET A 62 -32.12 -3.61 -15.51
N MET A 63 -32.87 -2.74 -16.20
CA MET A 63 -32.78 -1.30 -16.05
C MET A 63 -32.96 -0.89 -14.58
N ARG A 64 -33.98 -1.44 -13.90
CA ARG A 64 -34.22 -1.20 -12.46
C ARG A 64 -33.03 -1.59 -11.59
N LEU A 65 -32.40 -2.75 -11.85
CA LEU A 65 -31.23 -3.21 -11.10
C LEU A 65 -30.00 -2.33 -11.33
N VAL A 66 -29.75 -1.90 -12.57
CA VAL A 66 -28.62 -1.01 -12.91
C VAL A 66 -28.80 0.36 -12.24
N ILE A 67 -29.99 0.93 -12.28
CA ILE A 67 -30.29 2.22 -11.64
C ILE A 67 -30.17 2.13 -10.12
N ARG A 68 -30.69 1.06 -9.49
CA ARG A 68 -30.51 0.82 -8.04
C ARG A 68 -29.04 0.68 -7.66
N TYR A 69 -28.21 0.12 -8.54
CA TYR A 69 -26.79 0.00 -8.30
C TYR A 69 -26.03 1.32 -8.44
N LEU A 70 -26.39 2.18 -9.40
CA LEU A 70 -25.70 3.45 -9.62
C LEU A 70 -26.16 4.54 -8.64
N ASN A 71 -27.46 4.69 -8.45
CA ASN A 71 -28.05 5.83 -7.73
C ASN A 71 -28.60 5.47 -6.35
N GLY A 72 -28.84 4.18 -6.06
CA GLY A 72 -29.48 3.75 -4.81
C GLY A 72 -28.61 3.92 -3.57
N ASP A 73 -29.17 3.65 -2.39
CA ASP A 73 -28.44 3.64 -1.12
C ASP A 73 -27.46 2.47 -1.02
N SER A 74 -26.50 2.52 -0.08
CA SER A 74 -25.49 1.46 0.12
C SER A 74 -26.09 0.05 0.23
N SER A 75 -27.24 -0.10 0.91
CA SER A 75 -27.98 -1.36 1.01
C SER A 75 -28.57 -1.79 -0.33
N GLN A 76 -29.24 -0.88 -1.03
CA GLN A 76 -29.83 -1.12 -2.35
C GLN A 76 -28.76 -1.49 -3.37
N ARG A 77 -27.62 -0.78 -3.41
CA ARG A 77 -26.48 -1.09 -4.29
C ARG A 77 -25.95 -2.48 -4.05
N LYS A 78 -25.81 -2.89 -2.78
CA LYS A 78 -25.32 -4.24 -2.44
C LYS A 78 -26.29 -5.33 -2.90
N THR A 79 -27.59 -5.13 -2.68
CA THR A 79 -28.61 -6.09 -3.16
C THR A 79 -28.64 -6.17 -4.68
N ALA A 80 -28.60 -5.03 -5.38
CA ALA A 80 -28.58 -4.96 -6.83
C ALA A 80 -27.31 -5.61 -7.42
N PHE A 81 -26.14 -5.33 -6.84
CA PHE A 81 -24.88 -5.96 -7.25
C PHE A 81 -24.92 -7.48 -7.11
N ASN A 82 -25.40 -7.99 -5.97
CA ASN A 82 -25.53 -9.43 -5.75
C ASN A 82 -26.50 -10.06 -6.75
N ASN A 83 -27.61 -9.40 -7.08
CA ASN A 83 -28.57 -9.89 -8.06
C ASN A 83 -27.97 -9.94 -9.47
N LEU A 84 -27.24 -8.89 -9.88
CA LEU A 84 -26.57 -8.81 -11.20
C LEU A 84 -25.42 -9.82 -11.36
N THR A 85 -24.73 -10.17 -10.26
CA THR A 85 -23.56 -11.05 -10.26
C THR A 85 -23.86 -12.51 -9.92
N SER A 86 -25.04 -12.80 -9.35
CA SER A 86 -25.43 -14.16 -8.97
C SER A 86 -25.46 -15.09 -10.20
N ARG A 87 -24.99 -16.34 -10.01
CA ARG A 87 -24.96 -17.39 -11.05
C ARG A 87 -26.28 -18.19 -11.12
N GLY A 88 -27.43 -17.53 -10.92
CA GLY A 88 -28.75 -18.16 -10.82
C GLY A 88 -29.53 -18.22 -12.14
N HIS A 89 -30.59 -19.05 -12.19
CA HIS A 89 -31.57 -19.06 -13.29
C HIS A 89 -32.46 -17.81 -13.18
N GLY A 90 -32.63 -17.07 -14.28
CA GLY A 90 -33.30 -15.75 -14.30
C GLY A 90 -32.34 -14.56 -14.29
N ARG A 91 -31.05 -14.78 -14.51
CA ARG A 91 -30.06 -13.71 -14.65
C ARG A 91 -30.34 -12.88 -15.92
N PRO A 92 -30.22 -11.55 -15.84
CA PRO A 92 -30.16 -10.73 -17.03
C PRO A 92 -28.92 -10.98 -17.90
N ASP A 93 -29.07 -10.88 -19.22
CA ASP A 93 -27.99 -11.13 -20.16
C ASP A 93 -26.79 -10.19 -19.92
N PRO A 94 -25.60 -10.71 -19.56
CA PRO A 94 -24.46 -9.87 -19.17
C PRO A 94 -23.98 -8.98 -20.31
N ALA A 95 -24.07 -9.46 -21.55
CA ALA A 95 -23.70 -8.70 -22.74
C ALA A 95 -24.56 -7.43 -22.91
N THR A 96 -25.86 -7.52 -22.64
CA THR A 96 -26.79 -6.40 -22.74
C THR A 96 -26.52 -5.38 -21.64
N VAL A 97 -26.29 -5.84 -20.40
CA VAL A 97 -25.90 -4.96 -19.28
C VAL A 97 -24.59 -4.22 -19.60
N ILE A 98 -23.59 -4.90 -20.16
CA ILE A 98 -22.33 -4.28 -20.55
C ILE A 98 -22.53 -3.19 -21.61
N ARG A 99 -23.43 -3.38 -22.58
CA ARG A 99 -23.74 -2.34 -23.59
C ARG A 99 -24.28 -1.07 -22.94
N TYR A 100 -25.22 -1.19 -22.00
CA TYR A 100 -25.73 -0.03 -21.25
C TYR A 100 -24.65 0.63 -20.41
N LEU A 101 -23.82 -0.16 -19.70
CA LEU A 101 -22.70 0.37 -18.93
C LEU A 101 -21.65 1.09 -19.79
N CYS A 102 -21.40 0.61 -21.02
CA CYS A 102 -20.53 1.31 -21.97
C CYS A 102 -21.13 2.65 -22.39
N ALA A 103 -22.45 2.71 -22.63
CA ALA A 103 -23.15 3.96 -22.94
C ALA A 103 -23.07 4.96 -21.78
N TYR A 104 -23.22 4.49 -20.53
CA TYR A 104 -23.01 5.29 -19.33
C TYR A 104 -21.63 5.94 -19.25
N MET A 105 -20.58 5.20 -19.60
CA MET A 105 -19.20 5.72 -19.57
C MET A 105 -18.91 6.71 -20.69
N THR A 106 -19.65 6.64 -21.80
CA THR A 106 -19.54 7.63 -22.89
C THR A 106 -20.31 8.92 -22.61
N ALA A 107 -21.19 8.93 -21.61
CA ALA A 107 -21.95 10.11 -21.25
C ALA A 107 -21.05 11.17 -20.58
N PRO A 108 -21.14 12.45 -20.98
CA PRO A 108 -20.24 13.50 -20.50
C PRO A 108 -20.44 13.87 -19.02
N ALA A 109 -21.60 13.57 -18.43
CA ALA A 109 -22.02 14.08 -17.12
C ALA A 109 -21.87 13.08 -15.95
N LEU A 110 -21.12 11.98 -16.09
CA LEU A 110 -21.03 10.96 -15.04
C LEU A 110 -20.05 11.37 -13.91
N PRO A 111 -20.48 11.43 -12.64
CA PRO A 111 -19.58 11.76 -11.53
C PRO A 111 -18.50 10.67 -11.32
N PRO A 112 -17.33 11.02 -10.75
CA PRO A 112 -16.20 10.09 -10.61
C PRO A 112 -16.54 8.88 -9.73
N SER A 113 -17.41 9.06 -8.72
CA SER A 113 -17.93 7.96 -7.89
C SER A 113 -18.79 6.97 -8.69
N ALA A 114 -19.66 7.46 -9.59
CA ALA A 114 -20.47 6.61 -10.46
C ALA A 114 -19.62 5.88 -11.50
N ARG A 115 -18.59 6.52 -12.05
CA ARG A 115 -17.59 5.86 -12.92
C ARG A 115 -16.95 4.66 -12.23
N TYR A 116 -16.54 4.82 -10.97
CA TYR A 116 -16.00 3.72 -10.17
C TYR A 116 -17.01 2.56 -10.03
N PHE A 117 -18.28 2.84 -9.74
CA PHE A 117 -19.30 1.79 -9.61
C PHE A 117 -19.53 1.06 -10.93
N VAL A 118 -19.61 1.78 -12.06
CA VAL A 118 -19.73 1.18 -13.39
C VAL A 118 -18.55 0.24 -13.67
N CYS A 119 -17.32 0.70 -13.42
CA CYS A 119 -16.12 -0.11 -13.66
C CYS A 119 -16.07 -1.36 -12.77
N ARG A 120 -16.42 -1.22 -11.49
CA ARG A 120 -16.54 -2.36 -10.56
C ARG A 120 -17.58 -3.39 -11.03
N LEU A 121 -18.69 -2.93 -11.60
CA LEU A 121 -19.70 -3.82 -12.15
C LEU A 121 -19.22 -4.49 -13.44
N LEU A 122 -18.52 -3.76 -14.32
CA LEU A 122 -17.87 -4.33 -15.51
C LEU A 122 -16.87 -5.42 -15.12
N ASP A 123 -16.02 -5.19 -14.12
CA ASP A 123 -15.06 -6.18 -13.59
C ASP A 123 -15.74 -7.47 -13.15
N ALA A 124 -16.90 -7.37 -12.50
CA ALA A 124 -17.65 -8.54 -12.05
C ALA A 124 -18.41 -9.25 -13.18
N LEU A 125 -18.86 -8.50 -14.20
CA LEU A 125 -19.66 -9.04 -15.31
C LEU A 125 -18.79 -9.66 -16.42
N VAL A 126 -17.61 -9.11 -16.72
CA VAL A 126 -16.75 -9.58 -17.81
C VAL A 126 -16.35 -11.07 -17.68
N PRO A 127 -15.94 -11.58 -16.51
CA PRO A 127 -15.66 -13.01 -16.31
C PRO A 127 -16.88 -13.92 -16.46
N LEU A 128 -18.09 -13.35 -16.41
CA LEU A 128 -19.35 -14.08 -16.50
C LEU A 128 -19.94 -14.07 -17.92
N ILE A 129 -19.19 -13.60 -18.93
CA ILE A 129 -19.58 -13.65 -20.34
C ILE A 129 -19.30 -15.05 -20.88
N ASP A 130 -20.34 -15.76 -21.28
CA ASP A 130 -20.21 -17.06 -21.94
C ASP A 130 -19.90 -16.88 -23.43
N THR A 131 -18.61 -17.00 -23.78
CA THR A 131 -18.15 -16.85 -25.17
C THR A 131 -18.64 -17.96 -26.10
N SER A 132 -19.08 -19.10 -25.57
CA SER A 132 -19.64 -20.22 -26.34
C SER A 132 -21.08 -19.97 -26.82
N ALA A 133 -21.84 -19.11 -26.14
CA ALA A 133 -23.24 -18.85 -26.46
C ALA A 133 -23.44 -17.69 -27.44
N MET A 134 -22.39 -16.89 -27.73
CA MET A 134 -22.50 -15.63 -28.46
C MET A 134 -21.93 -15.71 -29.88
N SER A 135 -22.55 -15.01 -30.84
CA SER A 135 -22.06 -14.95 -32.21
C SER A 135 -20.71 -14.22 -32.29
N ARG A 136 -19.85 -14.62 -33.24
CA ARG A 136 -18.51 -14.01 -33.40
C ARG A 136 -18.56 -12.52 -33.72
N ASP A 137 -19.62 -12.05 -34.38
CA ASP A 137 -19.73 -10.65 -34.78
C ASP A 137 -20.28 -9.78 -33.65
N ASP A 138 -21.21 -10.29 -32.83
CA ASP A 138 -21.65 -9.62 -31.60
C ASP A 138 -20.48 -9.46 -30.61
N LEU A 139 -19.64 -10.49 -30.49
CA LEU A 139 -18.45 -10.45 -29.67
C LEU A 139 -17.47 -9.37 -30.13
N LYS A 140 -17.23 -9.24 -31.45
CA LYS A 140 -16.37 -8.17 -31.99
C LYS A 140 -16.94 -6.77 -31.74
N VAL A 141 -18.26 -6.59 -31.76
CA VAL A 141 -18.90 -5.29 -31.47
C VAL A 141 -18.73 -4.94 -29.99
N LEU A 142 -19.00 -5.88 -29.10
CA LEU A 142 -18.85 -5.71 -27.65
C LEU A 142 -17.41 -5.40 -27.25
N VAL A 143 -16.44 -6.14 -27.80
CA VAL A 143 -15.00 -5.91 -27.53
C VAL A 143 -14.59 -4.51 -28.01
N ARG A 144 -15.06 -4.07 -29.18
CA ARG A 144 -14.79 -2.70 -29.68
C ARG A 144 -15.37 -1.63 -28.76
N GLN A 145 -16.60 -1.81 -28.27
CA GLN A 145 -17.24 -0.87 -27.35
C GLN A 145 -16.50 -0.82 -26.01
N LEU A 146 -16.17 -1.97 -25.42
CA LEU A 146 -15.40 -2.06 -24.19
C LEU A 146 -14.02 -1.42 -24.31
N VAL A 147 -13.27 -1.75 -25.36
CA VAL A 147 -11.93 -1.17 -25.58
C VAL A 147 -12.03 0.34 -25.74
N ARG A 148 -13.06 0.87 -26.43
CA ARG A 148 -13.26 2.32 -26.56
C ARG A 148 -13.49 3.01 -25.22
N VAL A 149 -14.22 2.38 -24.32
CA VAL A 149 -14.54 2.91 -22.98
C VAL A 149 -13.35 2.78 -22.02
N LEU A 150 -12.62 1.67 -22.07
CA LEU A 150 -11.52 1.37 -21.15
C LEU A 150 -10.18 2.02 -21.56
N SER A 151 -9.98 2.30 -22.84
CA SER A 151 -8.73 2.89 -23.37
C SER A 151 -8.37 4.24 -22.72
N PRO A 152 -9.29 5.21 -22.55
CA PRO A 152 -9.00 6.46 -21.85
C PRO A 152 -8.66 6.26 -20.36
N MET A 153 -9.25 5.26 -19.70
CA MET A 153 -8.97 4.98 -18.28
C MET A 153 -7.52 4.56 -18.03
N LEU A 154 -6.88 3.93 -19.01
CA LEU A 154 -5.45 3.58 -18.92
C LEU A 154 -4.53 4.80 -18.87
N LEU A 155 -5.01 5.94 -19.38
CA LEU A 155 -4.29 7.21 -19.44
C LEU A 155 -4.74 8.21 -18.37
N ALA A 156 -5.69 7.84 -17.50
CA ALA A 156 -6.19 8.73 -16.45
C ALA A 156 -5.09 9.13 -15.45
N ASP A 157 -5.21 10.33 -14.87
CA ASP A 157 -4.24 10.83 -13.90
C ASP A 157 -4.24 10.00 -12.61
N THR A 158 -5.43 9.57 -12.18
CA THR A 158 -5.58 8.80 -10.94
C THR A 158 -5.03 7.38 -11.09
N PHE A 159 -4.34 6.90 -10.07
CA PHE A 159 -3.82 5.53 -10.04
C PHE A 159 -4.95 4.49 -9.95
N VAL A 160 -6.04 4.82 -9.25
CA VAL A 160 -7.17 3.91 -9.05
C VAL A 160 -7.90 3.63 -10.36
N GLU A 161 -8.22 4.65 -11.17
CA GLU A 161 -8.88 4.42 -12.46
C GLU A 161 -7.99 3.64 -13.42
N ARG A 162 -6.67 3.91 -13.42
CA ARG A 162 -5.70 3.15 -14.24
C ARG A 162 -5.62 1.69 -13.84
N THR A 163 -5.59 1.39 -12.54
CA THR A 163 -5.53 0.00 -12.05
C THR A 163 -6.81 -0.76 -12.35
N GLN A 164 -7.97 -0.12 -12.21
CA GLN A 164 -9.26 -0.69 -12.60
C GLN A 164 -9.37 -0.94 -14.10
N GLY A 165 -8.96 0.02 -14.93
CA GLY A 165 -8.88 -0.16 -16.38
C GLY A 165 -7.98 -1.34 -16.77
N ARG A 166 -6.85 -1.53 -16.07
CA ARG A 166 -5.96 -2.69 -16.30
C ARG A 166 -6.61 -4.01 -15.87
N GLN A 167 -7.32 -4.03 -14.75
CA GLN A 167 -8.01 -5.24 -14.24
C GLN A 167 -9.15 -5.67 -15.15
N THR A 168 -10.02 -4.74 -15.55
CA THR A 168 -11.12 -4.99 -16.51
C THR A 168 -10.59 -5.53 -17.83
N ILE A 169 -9.53 -4.91 -18.39
CA ILE A 169 -8.90 -5.37 -19.63
C ILE A 169 -8.24 -6.74 -19.44
N SER A 170 -7.59 -6.99 -18.30
CA SER A 170 -7.01 -8.30 -17.98
C SER A 170 -8.06 -9.40 -17.95
N ALA A 171 -9.17 -9.18 -17.24
CA ALA A 171 -10.31 -10.10 -17.25
C ALA A 171 -10.84 -10.32 -18.67
N LEU A 172 -10.98 -9.24 -19.45
CA LEU A 172 -11.40 -9.33 -20.85
C LEU A 172 -10.43 -10.16 -21.70
N THR A 173 -9.11 -10.03 -21.49
CA THR A 173 -8.10 -10.79 -22.23
C THR A 173 -8.17 -12.29 -21.94
N HIS A 174 -8.45 -12.71 -20.70
CA HIS A 174 -8.61 -14.12 -20.37
C HIS A 174 -9.89 -14.72 -20.96
N VAL A 175 -10.98 -13.94 -21.07
CA VAL A 175 -12.27 -14.40 -21.60
C VAL A 175 -12.27 -14.46 -23.13
N VAL A 176 -11.76 -13.40 -23.79
CA VAL A 176 -11.86 -13.21 -25.25
C VAL A 176 -10.62 -13.67 -26.00
N GLY A 177 -9.44 -13.59 -25.37
CA GLY A 177 -8.14 -13.81 -26.00
C GLY A 177 -7.58 -12.60 -26.76
N ALA A 178 -6.26 -12.57 -26.95
CA ALA A 178 -5.55 -11.49 -27.65
C ALA A 178 -6.02 -11.23 -29.10
N PRO A 179 -6.29 -12.24 -29.96
CA PRO A 179 -6.55 -11.98 -31.39
C PRO A 179 -7.75 -11.07 -31.65
N ALA A 180 -8.83 -11.21 -30.88
CA ALA A 180 -10.02 -10.37 -31.07
C ALA A 180 -9.79 -8.93 -30.56
N ILE A 181 -9.02 -8.76 -29.48
CA ILE A 181 -8.63 -7.42 -28.99
C ILE A 181 -7.71 -6.74 -30.02
N ILE A 182 -6.70 -7.44 -30.54
CA ILE A 182 -5.80 -6.90 -31.57
C ILE A 182 -6.58 -6.51 -32.84
N ALA A 183 -7.52 -7.34 -33.27
CA ALA A 183 -8.37 -7.03 -34.43
C ALA A 183 -9.19 -5.75 -34.24
N SER A 184 -9.67 -5.48 -33.01
CA SER A 184 -10.41 -4.26 -32.68
C SER A 184 -9.55 -2.99 -32.71
N VAL A 185 -8.24 -3.13 -32.49
CA VAL A 185 -7.31 -2.02 -32.27
C VAL A 185 -6.41 -1.74 -33.48
N ARG A 186 -6.36 -2.66 -34.44
CA ARG A 186 -5.45 -2.60 -35.61
C ARG A 186 -5.51 -1.27 -36.37
N SER A 187 -6.69 -0.67 -36.54
CA SER A 187 -6.86 0.64 -37.20
C SER A 187 -6.31 1.80 -36.38
N HIS A 188 -6.32 1.71 -35.05
CA HIS A 188 -5.87 2.77 -34.15
C HIS A 188 -4.34 2.86 -34.02
N VAL A 189 -3.63 1.77 -34.29
CA VAL A 189 -2.15 1.73 -34.25
C VAL A 189 -1.51 2.72 -35.24
N ALA A 190 -2.11 2.89 -36.42
CA ALA A 190 -1.63 3.78 -37.46
C ALA A 190 -2.24 5.20 -37.40
N SER A 191 -3.03 5.51 -36.36
CA SER A 191 -3.74 6.79 -36.27
C SER A 191 -2.77 7.97 -36.08
N PRO A 192 -3.05 9.15 -36.67
CA PRO A 192 -2.23 10.35 -36.49
C PRO A 192 -2.38 10.97 -35.09
N ASN A 193 -3.45 10.64 -34.35
CA ASN A 193 -3.68 11.14 -33.00
C ASN A 193 -2.77 10.42 -31.96
N GLN A 194 -1.94 11.21 -31.27
CA GLN A 194 -1.00 10.72 -30.25
C GLN A 194 -1.68 10.05 -29.05
N LEU A 195 -2.81 10.57 -28.59
CA LEU A 195 -3.50 10.05 -27.41
C LEU A 195 -4.06 8.65 -27.67
N LEU A 196 -4.63 8.42 -28.86
CA LEU A 196 -5.10 7.11 -29.28
C LEU A 196 -3.95 6.11 -29.37
N ARG A 197 -2.81 6.49 -29.95
CA ARG A 197 -1.61 5.63 -29.99
C ARG A 197 -1.10 5.26 -28.58
N ASN A 198 -1.17 6.19 -27.62
CA ASN A 198 -0.77 5.94 -26.23
C ASN A 198 -1.71 4.97 -25.52
N ALA A 199 -3.01 5.14 -25.72
CA ALA A 199 -3.99 4.25 -25.14
C ALA A 199 -3.84 2.84 -25.71
N VAL A 200 -3.62 2.73 -27.02
CA VAL A 200 -3.34 1.45 -27.69
C VAL A 200 -2.05 0.81 -27.22
N ALA A 201 -0.96 1.57 -27.10
CA ALA A 201 0.31 1.07 -26.56
C ALA A 201 0.13 0.53 -25.14
N SER A 202 -0.66 1.23 -24.32
CA SER A 202 -0.98 0.80 -22.95
C SER A 202 -1.87 -0.44 -22.92
N LEU A 203 -2.85 -0.53 -23.82
CA LEU A 203 -3.70 -1.70 -23.96
C LEU A 203 -2.88 -2.93 -24.37
N LEU A 204 -2.00 -2.80 -25.38
CA LEU A 204 -1.11 -3.88 -25.81
C LEU A 204 -0.18 -4.32 -24.68
N ALA A 205 0.30 -3.40 -23.86
CA ALA A 205 1.10 -3.73 -22.70
C ALA A 205 0.32 -4.55 -21.66
N VAL A 206 -0.94 -4.21 -21.38
CA VAL A 206 -1.81 -5.01 -20.49
C VAL A 206 -2.04 -6.40 -21.08
N VAL A 207 -2.36 -6.50 -22.36
CA VAL A 207 -2.58 -7.79 -23.03
C VAL A 207 -1.32 -8.67 -22.98
N ALA A 208 -0.14 -8.06 -23.13
CA ALA A 208 1.12 -8.76 -23.08
C ALA A 208 1.50 -9.23 -21.67
N THR A 209 1.15 -8.49 -20.62
CA THR A 209 1.41 -8.93 -19.23
C THR A 209 0.44 -10.01 -18.77
N THR A 210 -0.76 -10.11 -19.35
CA THR A 210 -1.78 -11.08 -18.89
C THR A 210 -1.63 -12.46 -19.53
N LEU A 211 -1.31 -12.50 -20.83
CA LEU A 211 -1.11 -13.76 -21.57
C LEU A 211 0.36 -14.21 -21.59
N GLY A 212 1.28 -13.35 -21.16
CA GLY A 212 2.72 -13.57 -21.22
C GLY A 212 3.36 -12.92 -22.46
N LEU A 213 4.54 -12.36 -22.26
CA LEU A 213 5.23 -11.51 -23.24
C LEU A 213 5.58 -12.26 -24.53
N ASP A 214 6.00 -13.53 -24.42
CA ASP A 214 6.50 -14.32 -25.55
C ASP A 214 5.47 -14.46 -26.68
N SER A 215 4.18 -14.50 -26.33
CA SER A 215 3.08 -14.56 -27.31
C SER A 215 2.91 -13.27 -28.11
N MET A 216 3.27 -12.12 -27.52
CA MET A 216 3.07 -10.78 -28.08
C MET A 216 4.35 -10.17 -28.68
N LEU A 217 5.53 -10.71 -28.37
CA LEU A 217 6.82 -10.24 -28.89
C LEU A 217 6.85 -10.14 -30.43
N PRO A 218 6.35 -11.12 -31.22
CA PRO A 218 6.38 -11.02 -32.69
C PRO A 218 5.56 -9.83 -33.22
N LEU A 219 4.42 -9.55 -32.59
CA LEU A 219 3.57 -8.41 -32.96
C LEU A 219 4.29 -7.09 -32.63
N ILE A 220 4.86 -6.97 -31.43
CA ILE A 220 5.58 -5.78 -31.00
C ILE A 220 6.79 -5.53 -31.92
N ASN A 221 7.53 -6.58 -32.25
CA ASN A 221 8.66 -6.50 -33.19
C ASN A 221 8.21 -6.03 -34.59
N ALA A 222 7.11 -6.58 -35.11
CA ALA A 222 6.56 -6.17 -36.39
C ALA A 222 6.11 -4.68 -36.40
N LEU A 223 5.62 -4.16 -35.28
CA LEU A 223 5.28 -2.74 -35.13
C LEU A 223 6.54 -1.86 -35.09
N CYS A 224 7.55 -2.24 -34.32
CA CYS A 224 8.82 -1.54 -34.20
C CYS A 224 9.61 -1.51 -35.53
N CYS A 225 9.56 -2.60 -36.30
CA CYS A 225 10.28 -2.74 -37.57
C CYS A 225 9.45 -2.36 -38.82
N SER A 226 8.25 -1.80 -38.66
CA SER A 226 7.37 -1.47 -39.79
C SER A 226 8.08 -0.56 -40.80
N LYS A 227 8.06 -0.91 -42.09
CA LYS A 227 8.53 -0.07 -43.20
C LYS A 227 7.34 0.54 -43.95
N SER A 228 7.61 1.51 -44.84
CA SER A 228 6.61 2.04 -45.77
C SER A 228 6.04 0.88 -46.59
N SER A 229 4.72 0.71 -46.59
CA SER A 229 4.04 -0.33 -47.37
C SER A 229 3.30 0.33 -48.53
N PRO A 230 3.34 -0.25 -49.75
CA PRO A 230 2.63 0.28 -50.92
C PRO A 230 1.09 0.22 -50.77
N ARG A 231 0.57 -0.43 -49.72
CA ARG A 231 -0.85 -0.46 -49.36
C ARG A 231 -1.24 0.60 -48.31
N ASP A 232 -0.28 1.40 -47.85
CA ASP A 232 -0.57 2.46 -46.88
C ASP A 232 -1.32 3.61 -47.60
N PRO A 233 -2.33 4.24 -46.95
CA PRO A 233 -3.02 5.38 -47.52
C PRO A 233 -2.05 6.54 -47.77
N GLU A 234 -2.23 7.28 -48.87
CA GLU A 234 -1.45 8.49 -49.14
C GLU A 234 -1.60 9.46 -47.96
N PRO A 235 -0.50 10.05 -47.46
CA PRO A 235 -0.55 10.94 -46.31
C PRO A 235 -1.35 12.19 -46.64
N GLU A 236 -2.30 12.55 -45.78
CA GLU A 236 -2.92 13.87 -45.82
C GLU A 236 -1.83 14.96 -45.68
N PRO A 237 -1.96 16.11 -46.36
CA PRO A 237 -0.96 17.18 -46.26
C PRO A 237 -0.78 17.63 -44.81
N GLY A 238 0.40 17.39 -44.24
CA GLY A 238 0.76 17.69 -42.84
C GLY A 238 0.62 16.53 -41.85
N ALA A 239 0.09 15.37 -42.25
CA ALA A 239 0.00 14.19 -41.39
C ALA A 239 1.25 13.30 -41.51
N PRO A 240 1.76 12.73 -40.39
CA PRO A 240 2.90 11.82 -40.44
C PRO A 240 2.51 10.49 -41.14
N PRO A 241 3.45 9.84 -41.86
CA PRO A 241 3.14 8.63 -42.60
C PRO A 241 2.75 7.45 -41.68
N ALA A 242 1.90 6.55 -42.17
CA ALA A 242 1.34 5.45 -41.36
C ALA A 242 2.41 4.50 -40.76
N TRP A 243 3.49 4.23 -41.48
CA TRP A 243 4.62 3.42 -40.97
C TRP A 243 5.30 4.07 -39.75
N TYR A 244 5.40 5.41 -39.74
CA TYR A 244 5.97 6.17 -38.64
C TYR A 244 5.10 6.08 -37.38
N CYS A 245 3.78 6.25 -37.54
CA CYS A 245 2.82 6.08 -36.44
C CYS A 245 2.87 4.66 -35.83
N ARG A 246 3.02 3.62 -36.66
CA ARG A 246 3.18 2.23 -36.21
C ARG A 246 4.44 2.04 -35.37
N ARG A 247 5.58 2.59 -35.80
CA ARG A 247 6.85 2.52 -35.04
C ARG A 247 6.75 3.21 -33.69
N LEU A 248 6.19 4.42 -33.64
CA LEU A 248 5.99 5.15 -32.38
C LEU A 248 5.09 4.38 -31.41
N CYS A 249 4.02 3.75 -31.91
CA CYS A 249 3.13 2.94 -31.10
C CYS A 249 3.85 1.68 -30.57
N GLY A 250 4.65 1.01 -31.40
CA GLY A 250 5.48 -0.14 -31.00
C GLY A 250 6.48 0.22 -29.90
N LEU A 251 7.24 1.30 -30.05
CA LEU A 251 8.21 1.77 -29.04
C LEU A 251 7.54 2.15 -27.72
N ARG A 252 6.38 2.81 -27.77
CA ARG A 252 5.59 3.11 -26.57
C ARG A 252 5.00 1.86 -25.93
N ALA A 253 4.63 0.85 -26.72
CA ALA A 253 4.17 -0.43 -26.19
C ALA A 253 5.31 -1.13 -25.43
N VAL A 254 6.54 -1.15 -25.97
CA VAL A 254 7.73 -1.65 -25.26
C VAL A 254 7.95 -0.88 -23.96
N GLN A 255 7.93 0.46 -23.99
CA GLN A 255 8.07 1.27 -22.78
C GLN A 255 7.03 0.89 -21.72
N GLN A 256 5.76 0.78 -22.12
CA GLN A 256 4.68 0.52 -21.18
C GLN A 256 4.68 -0.92 -20.67
N VAL A 257 5.08 -1.89 -21.50
CA VAL A 257 5.38 -3.27 -21.09
C VAL A 257 6.46 -3.24 -20.01
N CYS A 258 7.57 -2.51 -20.23
CA CYS A 258 8.65 -2.36 -19.26
C CYS A 258 8.17 -1.78 -17.92
N ILE A 259 7.31 -0.77 -17.96
CA ILE A 259 6.75 -0.15 -16.76
C ILE A 259 5.76 -1.08 -16.03
N MET A 260 4.95 -1.85 -16.76
CA MET A 260 3.93 -2.72 -16.16
C MET A 260 4.49 -4.05 -15.65
N GLY A 261 5.42 -4.68 -16.37
CA GLY A 261 6.01 -5.97 -15.98
C GLY A 261 7.13 -5.84 -14.94
N GLY A 262 7.80 -4.69 -14.85
CA GLY A 262 8.90 -4.50 -13.91
C GLY A 262 9.99 -5.57 -14.09
N THR A 263 10.32 -6.29 -13.02
CA THR A 263 11.35 -7.33 -13.01
C THR A 263 10.97 -8.63 -13.72
N SER A 264 9.67 -8.85 -14.02
CA SER A 264 9.22 -10.06 -14.72
C SER A 264 9.68 -10.16 -16.18
N ILE A 265 10.34 -9.11 -16.68
CA ILE A 265 10.73 -8.92 -18.07
C ILE A 265 12.14 -9.42 -18.34
N ALA A 266 12.92 -9.68 -17.29
CA ALA A 266 14.29 -10.20 -17.39
C ALA A 266 14.48 -11.35 -18.41
N PRO A 267 13.62 -12.40 -18.49
CA PRO A 267 13.82 -13.48 -19.46
C PRO A 267 13.63 -13.04 -20.92
N SER A 268 12.75 -12.07 -21.19
CA SER A 268 12.44 -11.57 -22.53
C SER A 268 13.18 -10.27 -22.89
N ALA A 269 14.09 -9.82 -22.01
CA ALA A 269 14.85 -8.58 -22.17
C ALA A 269 15.65 -8.53 -23.47
N ALA A 270 16.24 -9.65 -23.91
CA ALA A 270 16.96 -9.72 -25.19
C ALA A 270 16.04 -9.50 -26.39
N GLY A 271 14.83 -10.07 -26.38
CA GLY A 271 13.83 -9.89 -27.44
C GLY A 271 13.31 -8.46 -27.49
N LEU A 272 13.04 -7.85 -26.34
CA LEU A 272 12.60 -6.46 -26.25
C LEU A 272 13.70 -5.45 -26.57
N ALA A 273 14.95 -5.73 -26.19
CA ALA A 273 16.11 -4.94 -26.60
C ALA A 273 16.26 -4.97 -28.13
N LEU A 274 16.13 -6.14 -28.76
CA LEU A 274 16.14 -6.23 -30.22
C LEU A 274 14.99 -5.43 -30.86
N CYS A 275 13.79 -5.43 -30.27
CA CYS A 275 12.67 -4.61 -30.74
C CYS A 275 12.90 -3.10 -30.57
N ALA A 276 13.53 -2.68 -29.47
CA ALA A 276 13.82 -1.28 -29.17
C ALA A 276 14.99 -0.73 -30.02
N ILE A 277 15.94 -1.58 -30.40
CA ILE A 277 17.22 -1.17 -31.00
C ILE A 277 17.38 -1.54 -32.47
N GLY A 278 16.87 -2.69 -32.92
CA GLY A 278 17.31 -3.36 -34.15
C GLY A 278 17.09 -2.62 -35.47
N VAL A 279 16.18 -1.64 -35.52
CA VAL A 279 15.88 -0.86 -36.75
C VAL A 279 15.83 0.66 -36.53
N PRO A 280 15.32 1.23 -35.42
CA PRO A 280 15.14 2.68 -35.35
C PRO A 280 16.42 3.49 -35.09
N LEU A 281 17.44 2.91 -34.44
CA LEU A 281 18.69 3.62 -34.12
C LEU A 281 19.77 3.46 -35.20
N THR A 282 19.74 2.35 -35.94
CA THR A 282 20.67 2.07 -37.05
C THR A 282 20.27 2.79 -38.33
N THR A 283 18.97 2.88 -38.64
CA THR A 283 18.50 3.67 -39.79
C THR A 283 18.74 5.16 -39.65
N ASP A 284 18.85 5.67 -38.41
CA ASP A 284 19.21 7.07 -38.14
C ASP A 284 20.67 7.38 -38.52
N LEU A 285 21.57 6.38 -38.42
CA LEU A 285 22.98 6.51 -38.81
C LEU A 285 23.14 6.45 -40.34
N GLU A 286 22.42 5.54 -41.00
CA GLU A 286 22.43 5.42 -42.47
C GLU A 286 21.74 6.64 -43.14
N ALA A 287 20.67 7.17 -42.56
CA ALA A 287 20.00 8.38 -43.05
C ALA A 287 20.78 9.69 -42.80
N LEU A 288 21.82 9.67 -41.96
CA LEU A 288 22.74 10.80 -41.79
C LEU A 288 23.80 10.85 -42.90
N GLU A 289 24.09 9.72 -43.57
CA GLU A 289 25.08 9.66 -44.68
C GLU A 289 24.46 9.94 -46.06
N GLU A 290 23.17 9.66 -46.26
CA GLU A 290 22.44 9.96 -47.50
C GLU A 290 21.47 11.13 -47.31
N LEU A 291 21.93 12.38 -47.45
CA LEU A 291 21.08 13.58 -47.39
C LEU A 291 20.92 14.22 -48.78
N PRO A 292 19.72 14.17 -49.40
CA PRO A 292 19.33 15.08 -50.47
C PRO A 292 18.59 16.32 -49.94
N ASP A 293 18.92 17.47 -50.52
CA ASP A 293 18.42 18.81 -50.20
C ASP A 293 16.96 19.02 -50.66
N ASP A 294 15.93 18.83 -49.83
CA ASP A 294 14.58 19.36 -50.14
C ASP A 294 13.65 19.49 -48.92
N SER A 295 12.76 20.49 -48.96
CA SER A 295 11.89 21.03 -47.89
C SER A 295 10.94 20.06 -47.14
N ASN A 296 10.85 18.78 -47.52
CA ASN A 296 10.32 17.70 -46.66
C ASN A 296 11.27 17.35 -45.49
N PHE A 297 12.44 17.98 -45.43
CA PHE A 297 13.52 17.79 -44.47
C PHE A 297 13.13 18.07 -43.01
N LEU A 298 12.40 19.16 -42.73
CA LEU A 298 12.10 19.57 -41.34
C LEU A 298 11.18 18.58 -40.62
N ILE A 299 10.16 18.06 -41.31
CA ILE A 299 9.21 17.08 -40.75
C ILE A 299 9.89 15.71 -40.59
N ALA A 300 10.77 15.33 -41.52
CA ALA A 300 11.56 14.11 -41.41
C ALA A 300 12.57 14.19 -40.25
N PHE A 301 13.27 15.33 -40.11
CA PHE A 301 14.29 15.55 -39.10
C PHE A 301 13.70 15.61 -37.67
N GLU A 302 12.60 16.35 -37.46
CA GLU A 302 11.88 16.34 -36.18
C GLU A 302 11.23 14.97 -35.89
N GLY A 303 10.75 14.29 -36.93
CA GLY A 303 10.19 12.95 -36.81
C GLY A 303 11.20 11.92 -36.32
N ILE A 304 12.38 11.89 -36.94
CA ILE A 304 13.51 11.02 -36.58
C ILE A 304 13.98 11.28 -35.14
N GLN A 305 14.03 12.55 -34.72
CA GLN A 305 14.33 12.92 -33.33
C GLN A 305 13.32 12.37 -32.33
N SER A 306 12.04 12.33 -32.68
CA SER A 306 11.01 11.81 -31.78
C SER A 306 11.07 10.28 -31.61
N ILE A 307 11.43 9.54 -32.68
CA ILE A 307 11.60 8.08 -32.65
C ILE A 307 12.77 7.73 -31.74
N SER A 308 13.93 8.34 -31.97
CA SER A 308 15.13 8.11 -31.18
C SER A 308 14.97 8.56 -29.72
N ARG A 309 14.23 9.65 -29.45
CA ARG A 309 13.82 10.04 -28.09
C ARG A 309 13.00 8.94 -27.41
N LEU A 310 11.99 8.39 -28.09
CA LEU A 310 11.13 7.35 -27.53
C LEU A 310 11.86 6.01 -27.40
N ALA A 311 12.75 5.67 -28.34
CA ALA A 311 13.62 4.50 -28.23
C ALA A 311 14.52 4.61 -27.01
N ALA A 312 15.12 5.78 -26.76
CA ALA A 312 15.90 6.04 -25.56
C ALA A 312 15.08 5.88 -24.27
N ILE A 313 13.85 6.41 -24.24
CA ILE A 313 12.94 6.25 -23.10
C ILE A 313 12.55 4.77 -22.90
N ALA A 314 12.30 4.02 -23.98
CA ALA A 314 12.01 2.59 -23.91
C ALA A 314 13.22 1.80 -23.40
N CYS A 315 14.43 2.12 -23.84
CA CYS A 315 15.67 1.54 -23.31
C CYS A 315 15.88 1.87 -21.83
N ALA A 316 15.63 3.11 -21.41
CA ALA A 316 15.68 3.51 -20.01
C ALA A 316 14.65 2.73 -19.16
N ALA A 317 13.43 2.56 -19.68
CA ALA A 317 12.39 1.78 -19.02
C ALA A 317 12.74 0.29 -18.93
N LEU A 318 13.34 -0.28 -19.98
CA LEU A 318 13.82 -1.66 -19.99
C LEU A 318 14.95 -1.85 -18.99
N ALA A 319 15.97 -0.99 -19.03
CA ALA A 319 17.08 -1.00 -18.10
C ALA A 319 16.58 -0.90 -16.64
N ARG A 320 15.64 0.01 -16.37
CA ARG A 320 14.99 0.12 -15.06
C ARG A 320 14.20 -1.13 -14.66
N GLY A 321 13.49 -1.75 -15.60
CA GLY A 321 12.69 -2.95 -15.34
C GLY A 321 13.56 -4.16 -15.01
N VAL A 322 14.72 -4.29 -15.68
CA VAL A 322 15.58 -5.46 -15.54
C VAL A 322 16.60 -5.33 -14.40
N PHE A 323 16.87 -4.11 -13.90
CA PHE A 323 17.79 -3.86 -12.79
C PHE A 323 17.50 -4.78 -11.59
N PRO A 324 18.50 -5.51 -11.05
CA PRO A 324 19.95 -5.46 -11.32
C PRO A 324 20.50 -6.47 -12.37
N TYR A 325 19.63 -7.19 -13.10
CA TYR A 325 20.01 -8.30 -13.96
C TYR A 325 20.30 -7.88 -15.43
N ALA A 326 20.71 -8.84 -16.27
CA ALA A 326 20.87 -8.70 -17.72
C ALA A 326 21.84 -7.61 -18.25
N GLY A 327 22.80 -7.16 -17.44
CA GLY A 327 23.85 -6.22 -17.85
C GLY A 327 24.58 -6.59 -19.14
N ALA A 328 24.89 -7.88 -19.33
CA ALA A 328 25.55 -8.38 -20.54
C ALA A 328 24.72 -8.19 -21.82
N THR A 329 23.38 -8.24 -21.73
CA THR A 329 22.49 -8.07 -22.89
C THR A 329 22.37 -6.61 -23.32
N LEU A 330 22.57 -5.68 -22.38
CA LEU A 330 22.43 -4.23 -22.60
C LEU A 330 23.78 -3.51 -22.76
N ALA A 331 24.88 -4.14 -22.36
CA ALA A 331 26.24 -3.66 -22.58
C ALA A 331 26.57 -3.26 -24.05
N PRO A 332 26.16 -4.02 -25.10
CA PRO A 332 26.45 -3.62 -26.49
C PRO A 332 25.69 -2.36 -26.95
N LEU A 333 24.79 -1.80 -26.13
CA LEU A 333 23.98 -0.63 -26.49
C LEU A 333 24.71 0.70 -26.24
N MET A 334 25.63 0.75 -25.28
CA MET A 334 26.38 1.96 -24.97
C MET A 334 27.20 2.52 -26.15
N PRO A 335 27.97 1.71 -26.92
CA PRO A 335 28.72 2.23 -28.07
C PRO A 335 27.83 2.78 -29.20
N LEU A 336 26.55 2.39 -29.28
CA LEU A 336 25.58 2.94 -30.23
C LEU A 336 25.00 4.29 -29.77
N LEU A 337 24.90 4.50 -28.46
CA LEU A 337 24.32 5.72 -27.88
C LEU A 337 25.32 6.88 -27.85
N VAL A 338 26.61 6.61 -27.67
CA VAL A 338 27.68 7.61 -27.61
C VAL A 338 27.76 8.51 -28.87
N PRO A 339 27.82 8.00 -30.10
CA PRO A 339 27.88 8.85 -31.29
C PRO A 339 26.61 9.71 -31.45
N LEU A 340 25.45 9.20 -31.02
CA LEU A 340 24.18 9.94 -31.02
C LEU A 340 24.14 11.03 -29.95
N LEU A 341 24.84 10.84 -28.82
CA LEU A 341 25.02 11.87 -27.80
C LEU A 341 25.98 12.98 -28.28
N ASP A 342 26.97 12.64 -29.10
CA ASP A 342 27.95 13.60 -29.62
C ASP A 342 27.41 14.42 -30.81
N ALA A 343 26.58 13.81 -31.66
CA ALA A 343 26.03 14.46 -32.85
C ALA A 343 24.85 15.43 -32.57
N ARG A 344 24.24 15.39 -31.39
CA ARG A 344 22.93 16.04 -31.14
C ARG A 344 22.98 17.20 -30.15
N SER A 345 22.06 18.15 -30.32
CA SER A 345 21.85 19.25 -29.39
C SER A 345 21.37 18.75 -28.03
N PHE A 346 21.75 19.46 -26.96
CA PHE A 346 21.58 18.99 -25.58
C PHE A 346 20.12 18.62 -25.23
N ARG A 347 19.12 19.32 -25.77
CA ARG A 347 17.69 19.03 -25.52
C ARG A 347 17.22 17.69 -26.10
N GLY A 348 17.70 17.31 -27.29
CA GLY A 348 17.43 16.00 -27.89
C GLY A 348 18.21 14.86 -27.20
N SER A 349 19.28 15.20 -26.48
CA SER A 349 20.15 14.26 -25.78
C SER A 349 19.67 13.85 -24.38
N LEU A 350 18.63 14.50 -23.82
CA LEU A 350 18.18 14.24 -22.44
C LEU A 350 17.70 12.81 -22.18
N SER A 351 16.85 12.29 -23.07
CA SER A 351 16.38 10.90 -22.97
C SER A 351 17.50 9.90 -23.22
N LEU A 352 18.48 10.27 -24.05
CA LEU A 352 19.65 9.45 -24.33
C LEU A 352 20.59 9.41 -23.12
N LEU A 353 20.80 10.55 -22.46
CA LEU A 353 21.62 10.67 -21.25
C LEU A 353 21.01 9.86 -20.10
N THR A 354 19.69 9.95 -19.91
CA THR A 354 18.99 9.15 -18.89
C THR A 354 19.07 7.66 -19.20
N ALA A 355 18.85 7.25 -20.45
CA ALA A 355 19.02 5.85 -20.86
C ALA A 355 20.44 5.34 -20.60
N ALA A 356 21.45 6.13 -20.97
CA ALA A 356 22.84 5.81 -20.70
C ALA A 356 23.09 5.65 -19.20
N GLY A 357 22.59 6.55 -18.36
CA GLY A 357 22.71 6.45 -16.89
C GLY A 357 22.05 5.20 -16.29
N TYR A 358 20.92 4.73 -16.82
CA TYR A 358 20.35 3.45 -16.39
C TYR A 358 21.19 2.26 -16.84
N ILE A 359 21.73 2.29 -18.08
CA ILE A 359 22.59 1.22 -18.60
C ILE A 359 23.92 1.14 -17.83
N THR A 360 24.50 2.28 -17.42
CA THR A 360 25.73 2.28 -16.61
C THR A 360 25.53 1.63 -15.25
N ALA A 361 24.36 1.78 -14.64
CA ALA A 361 24.03 1.11 -13.39
C ALA A 361 23.93 -0.42 -13.52
N LEU A 362 23.76 -0.95 -14.74
CA LEU A 362 23.67 -2.38 -15.05
C LEU A 362 25.01 -3.00 -15.49
N ALA A 363 26.09 -2.23 -15.54
CA ALA A 363 27.38 -2.73 -16.01
C ALA A 363 27.85 -3.92 -15.14
N PRO A 364 28.18 -5.09 -15.74
CA PRO A 364 28.62 -6.25 -14.97
C PRO A 364 30.04 -6.07 -14.41
N ASP A 365 30.92 -5.40 -15.15
CA ASP A 365 32.34 -5.25 -14.82
C ASP A 365 32.69 -3.81 -14.41
N LEU A 366 33.57 -3.68 -13.42
CA LEU A 366 34.07 -2.38 -12.94
C LEU A 366 34.83 -1.60 -14.03
N GLY A 367 35.54 -2.30 -14.92
CA GLY A 367 36.22 -1.69 -16.07
C GLY A 367 35.27 -1.04 -17.08
N LEU A 368 34.17 -1.73 -17.41
CA LEU A 368 33.11 -1.19 -18.27
C LEU A 368 32.40 -0.01 -17.59
N PHE A 369 32.13 -0.12 -16.30
CA PHE A 369 31.56 0.98 -15.51
C PHE A 369 32.47 2.23 -15.55
N ALA A 370 33.77 2.07 -15.31
CA ALA A 370 34.73 3.17 -15.37
C ALA A 370 34.81 3.81 -16.77
N ALA A 371 34.76 3.00 -17.83
CA ALA A 371 34.73 3.49 -19.21
C ALA A 371 33.48 4.32 -19.50
N HIS A 372 32.30 3.84 -19.10
CA HIS A 372 31.06 4.57 -19.28
C HIS A 372 30.99 5.85 -18.43
N LEU A 373 31.54 5.84 -17.21
CA LEU A 373 31.63 7.03 -16.37
C LEU A 373 32.47 8.14 -17.02
N ASN A 374 33.60 7.79 -17.63
CA ASN A 374 34.45 8.77 -18.32
C ASN A 374 33.71 9.48 -19.46
N LEU A 375 32.79 8.78 -20.13
CA LEU A 375 31.98 9.35 -21.22
C LEU A 375 30.87 10.28 -20.69
N LEU A 376 30.26 9.95 -19.55
CA LEU A 376 29.12 10.70 -19.00
C LEU A 376 29.53 11.94 -18.18
N LEU A 377 30.70 11.90 -17.52
CA LEU A 377 31.12 12.92 -16.57
C LEU A 377 31.22 14.35 -17.18
N PRO A 378 31.78 14.56 -18.38
CA PRO A 378 31.80 15.88 -19.01
C PRO A 378 30.39 16.43 -19.28
N ARG A 379 29.43 15.56 -19.60
CA ARG A 379 28.04 15.95 -19.89
C ARG A 379 27.29 16.36 -18.63
N ILE A 380 27.55 15.70 -17.50
CA ILE A 380 27.00 16.09 -16.20
C ILE A 380 27.54 17.46 -15.76
N GLN A 381 28.82 17.74 -16.00
CA GLN A 381 29.41 19.06 -15.73
C GLN A 381 28.84 20.16 -16.64
N LEU A 382 28.57 19.85 -17.91
CA LEU A 382 27.86 20.78 -18.81
C LEU A 382 26.41 21.00 -18.36
N ALA A 383 25.76 19.98 -17.81
CA ALA A 383 24.40 20.09 -17.27
C ALA A 383 24.32 21.04 -16.07
N GLU A 384 25.33 21.05 -15.19
CA GLU A 384 25.41 21.97 -14.05
C GLU A 384 25.40 23.44 -14.49
N ARG A 385 26.17 23.76 -15.54
CA ARG A 385 26.31 25.11 -16.09
C ARG A 385 25.07 25.59 -16.86
N SER A 386 24.17 24.68 -17.22
CA SER A 386 22.92 25.04 -17.90
C SER A 386 21.91 25.64 -16.93
N ASP A 387 21.01 26.51 -17.40
CA ASP A 387 19.93 27.05 -16.58
C ASP A 387 18.63 26.23 -16.66
N ASP A 388 18.52 25.32 -17.63
CA ASP A 388 17.32 24.52 -17.86
C ASP A 388 17.11 23.48 -16.74
N ALA A 389 15.96 23.56 -16.08
CA ALA A 389 15.60 22.65 -14.97
C ALA A 389 15.52 21.17 -15.39
N GLU A 390 15.03 20.88 -16.60
CA GLU A 390 14.91 19.52 -17.12
C GLU A 390 16.28 18.84 -17.32
N ILE A 391 17.29 19.63 -17.69
CA ILE A 391 18.67 19.17 -17.85
C ILE A 391 19.25 18.75 -16.51
N LYS A 392 19.10 19.59 -15.48
CA LYS A 392 19.59 19.31 -14.13
C LYS A 392 18.87 18.13 -13.50
N ALA A 393 17.56 18.00 -13.70
CA ALA A 393 16.79 16.85 -13.25
C ALA A 393 17.27 15.55 -13.92
N ALA A 394 17.50 15.55 -15.23
CA ALA A 394 18.08 14.40 -15.94
C ALA A 394 19.47 14.04 -15.40
N ALA A 395 20.35 15.03 -15.22
CA ALA A 395 21.69 14.81 -14.64
C ALA A 395 21.62 14.23 -13.22
N LEU A 396 20.71 14.73 -12.38
CA LEU A 396 20.46 14.20 -11.03
C LEU A 396 19.98 12.75 -11.07
N THR A 397 19.08 12.40 -12.00
CA THR A 397 18.63 11.00 -12.15
C THR A 397 19.76 10.09 -12.60
N VAL A 398 20.65 10.56 -13.48
CA VAL A 398 21.81 9.80 -13.95
C VAL A 398 22.80 9.59 -12.80
N LEU A 399 23.08 10.63 -12.01
CA LEU A 399 23.89 10.52 -10.81
C LEU A 399 23.31 9.51 -9.83
N ARG A 400 21.99 9.54 -9.63
CA ARG A 400 21.29 8.58 -8.77
C ARG A 400 21.47 7.14 -9.24
N GLN A 401 21.53 6.88 -10.54
CA GLN A 401 21.76 5.54 -11.05
C GLN A 401 23.22 5.13 -10.91
N ILE A 402 24.15 6.04 -11.21
CA ILE A 402 25.59 5.82 -11.05
C ILE A 402 25.92 5.42 -9.61
N THR A 403 25.35 6.14 -8.63
CA THR A 403 25.62 5.88 -7.21
C THR A 403 25.00 4.59 -6.69
N LYS A 404 24.05 3.99 -7.40
CA LYS A 404 23.43 2.70 -7.04
C LYS A 404 24.24 1.48 -7.50
N HIS A 405 25.32 1.69 -8.23
CA HIS A 405 26.12 0.59 -8.76
C HIS A 405 26.78 -0.21 -7.63
N ARG A 406 26.61 -1.54 -7.66
CA ARG A 406 27.10 -2.47 -6.61
C ARG A 406 28.58 -2.28 -6.31
N ALA A 407 29.39 -2.03 -7.35
CA ALA A 407 30.83 -1.96 -7.21
C ALA A 407 31.35 -0.73 -6.44
N LEU A 408 30.50 0.25 -6.08
CA LEU A 408 30.91 1.41 -5.28
C LEU A 408 30.89 1.14 -3.77
N ALA A 409 30.12 0.15 -3.30
CA ALA A 409 29.86 -0.05 -1.88
C ALA A 409 30.99 -0.81 -1.14
N THR A 410 31.69 -1.71 -1.83
CA THR A 410 32.77 -2.52 -1.24
C THR A 410 33.99 -2.55 -2.16
N PRO A 411 35.21 -2.42 -1.63
CA PRO A 411 36.42 -2.60 -2.42
C PRO A 411 36.47 -4.05 -2.95
N PRO A 412 36.82 -4.27 -4.22
CA PRO A 412 37.03 -5.62 -4.75
C PRO A 412 38.28 -6.27 -4.15
N ASP A 413 38.25 -7.60 -3.98
CA ASP A 413 39.34 -8.39 -3.40
C ASP A 413 40.55 -8.52 -4.35
N ASP A 414 40.34 -8.39 -5.67
CA ASP A 414 41.39 -8.47 -6.68
C ASP A 414 42.17 -7.14 -6.81
N ASP A 415 43.50 -7.21 -6.71
CA ASP A 415 44.40 -6.04 -6.73
C ASP A 415 44.27 -5.18 -8.01
N ALA A 416 43.99 -5.81 -9.16
CA ALA A 416 43.81 -5.10 -10.42
C ALA A 416 42.50 -4.28 -10.46
N ASP A 417 41.42 -4.86 -9.93
CA ASP A 417 40.13 -4.18 -9.83
C ASP A 417 40.14 -3.12 -8.73
N ARG A 418 40.95 -3.32 -7.68
CA ARG A 418 41.15 -2.33 -6.61
C ARG A 418 41.79 -1.04 -7.12
N ALA A 419 42.78 -1.13 -8.00
CA ALA A 419 43.38 0.05 -8.62
C ALA A 419 42.37 0.84 -9.49
N VAL A 420 41.50 0.11 -10.22
CA VAL A 420 40.41 0.73 -11.00
C VAL A 420 39.37 1.37 -10.07
N TRP A 421 39.06 0.70 -8.95
CA TRP A 421 38.12 1.18 -7.94
C TRP A 421 38.60 2.47 -7.29
N ASP A 422 39.87 2.52 -6.87
CA ASP A 422 40.50 3.72 -6.30
C ASP A 422 40.48 4.88 -7.30
N ALA A 423 40.76 4.61 -8.57
CA ALA A 423 40.70 5.62 -9.64
C ALA A 423 39.27 6.14 -9.89
N VAL A 424 38.26 5.28 -9.81
CA VAL A 424 36.84 5.67 -9.92
C VAL A 424 36.44 6.53 -8.72
N GLN A 425 36.79 6.12 -7.50
CA GLN A 425 36.49 6.89 -6.30
C GLN A 425 37.18 8.26 -6.28
N ALA A 426 38.45 8.34 -6.67
CA ALA A 426 39.17 9.60 -6.78
C ALA A 426 38.46 10.56 -7.75
N ARG A 427 38.02 10.06 -8.92
CA ARG A 427 37.26 10.86 -9.89
C ARG A 427 35.91 11.33 -9.36
N MET A 428 35.19 10.50 -8.61
CA MET A 428 33.92 10.90 -8.00
C MET A 428 34.14 12.02 -6.97
N ARG A 429 35.19 11.90 -6.14
CA ARG A 429 35.56 12.94 -5.16
C ARG A 429 35.94 14.26 -5.82
N GLU A 430 36.84 14.23 -6.80
CA GLU A 430 37.33 15.46 -7.46
C GLU A 430 36.27 16.17 -8.30
N ARG A 431 35.38 15.41 -8.96
CA ARG A 431 34.51 15.97 -10.02
C ARG A 431 33.02 15.95 -9.72
N LEU A 432 32.49 15.05 -8.89
CA LEU A 432 31.03 14.94 -8.64
C LEU A 432 30.58 15.63 -7.37
N VAL A 433 31.38 15.57 -6.30
CA VAL A 433 31.10 16.24 -5.02
C VAL A 433 30.86 17.75 -5.17
N PRO A 434 31.70 18.53 -5.89
CA PRO A 434 31.44 19.96 -6.07
C PRO A 434 30.21 20.24 -6.95
N VAL A 435 29.96 19.40 -7.96
CA VAL A 435 28.83 19.52 -8.90
C VAL A 435 27.49 19.30 -8.18
N PHE A 436 27.47 18.47 -7.14
CA PHE A 436 26.25 18.18 -6.38
C PHE A 436 25.63 19.45 -5.76
N ALA A 437 26.45 20.36 -5.21
CA ALA A 437 25.96 21.61 -4.66
C ALA A 437 25.28 22.50 -5.72
N GLY A 438 25.87 22.59 -6.92
CA GLY A 438 25.32 23.37 -8.04
C GLY A 438 24.03 22.79 -8.65
N LEU A 439 23.81 21.48 -8.50
CA LEU A 439 22.59 20.79 -8.94
C LEU A 439 21.42 20.95 -7.95
N CYS A 440 21.71 21.19 -6.67
CA CYS A 440 20.71 21.27 -5.59
C CYS A 440 20.06 22.66 -5.50
N LEU A 441 19.46 23.10 -6.60
CA LEU A 441 18.67 24.34 -6.60
C LEU A 441 17.30 24.12 -5.95
N ASN A 442 16.86 25.09 -5.16
CA ASN A 442 15.54 25.07 -4.53
C ASN A 442 14.38 24.79 -5.49
N ARG A 443 14.40 25.40 -6.68
CA ARG A 443 13.33 25.22 -7.68
C ARG A 443 13.19 23.77 -8.11
N LEU A 444 14.30 23.02 -8.17
CA LEU A 444 14.29 21.60 -8.54
C LEU A 444 13.82 20.71 -7.40
N LEU A 445 14.12 21.09 -6.17
CA LEU A 445 13.80 20.31 -4.97
C LEU A 445 12.33 20.46 -4.52
N LEU A 446 11.58 21.40 -5.10
CA LEU A 446 10.12 21.46 -4.95
C LEU A 446 9.44 20.21 -5.53
N ASP A 447 10.03 19.61 -6.56
CA ASP A 447 9.53 18.37 -7.13
C ASP A 447 9.96 17.16 -6.27
N TRP A 448 8.99 16.46 -5.70
CA TRP A 448 9.21 15.26 -4.86
C TRP A 448 10.15 14.20 -5.47
N PRO A 449 10.06 13.84 -6.77
CA PRO A 449 10.97 12.85 -7.37
C PRO A 449 12.43 13.32 -7.38
N ASN A 450 12.64 14.62 -7.64
CA ASN A 450 13.96 15.23 -7.67
C ASN A 450 14.50 15.37 -6.23
N PHE A 451 13.65 15.70 -5.26
CA PHE A 451 14.00 15.71 -3.84
C PHE A 451 14.54 14.35 -3.38
N HIS A 452 13.82 13.25 -3.64
CA HIS A 452 14.28 11.91 -3.29
C HIS A 452 15.54 11.50 -4.05
N ALA A 453 15.65 11.87 -5.33
CA ALA A 453 16.86 11.61 -6.09
C ALA A 453 18.08 12.35 -5.51
N ALA A 454 17.91 13.59 -5.06
CA ALA A 454 18.98 14.36 -4.44
C ALA A 454 19.41 13.78 -3.08
N VAL A 455 18.45 13.32 -2.27
CA VAL A 455 18.77 12.63 -1.00
C VAL A 455 19.53 11.33 -1.24
N ASP A 456 19.08 10.49 -2.18
CA ASP A 456 19.76 9.23 -2.53
C ASP A 456 21.18 9.47 -3.05
N VAL A 457 21.36 10.48 -3.92
CA VAL A 457 22.68 10.87 -4.44
C VAL A 457 23.56 11.39 -3.31
N GLY A 458 23.05 12.26 -2.44
CA GLY A 458 23.80 12.82 -1.33
C GLY A 458 24.27 11.75 -0.34
N ALA A 459 23.39 10.81 0.04
CA ALA A 459 23.73 9.71 0.94
C ALA A 459 24.79 8.77 0.31
N ALA A 460 24.65 8.45 -0.98
CA ALA A 460 25.61 7.57 -1.63
C ALA A 460 26.96 8.25 -1.90
N LEU A 461 26.98 9.55 -2.25
CA LEU A 461 28.23 10.31 -2.35
C LEU A 461 28.96 10.40 -1.00
N ALA A 462 28.22 10.45 0.11
CA ALA A 462 28.84 10.46 1.43
C ALA A 462 29.61 9.17 1.74
N THR A 463 29.19 8.02 1.22
CA THR A 463 29.98 6.78 1.35
C THR A 463 31.34 6.84 0.65
N VAL A 464 31.47 7.72 -0.35
CA VAL A 464 32.70 7.90 -1.14
C VAL A 464 33.59 9.01 -0.55
N ALA A 465 33.00 10.11 -0.05
CA ALA A 465 33.72 11.21 0.59
C ALA A 465 32.91 11.81 1.75
N VAL A 466 33.13 11.28 2.96
CA VAL A 466 32.39 11.71 4.17
C VAL A 466 32.76 13.15 4.57
N CYS A 467 34.05 13.49 4.60
CA CYS A 467 34.53 14.79 5.10
C CYS A 467 34.12 15.95 4.19
N ASP A 468 34.32 15.82 2.88
CA ASP A 468 34.00 16.89 1.92
C ASP A 468 32.49 17.12 1.84
N MET A 469 31.69 16.05 1.85
CA MET A 469 30.23 16.15 1.82
C MET A 469 29.64 16.77 3.08
N THR A 470 30.14 16.41 4.27
CA THR A 470 29.65 17.00 5.54
C THR A 470 29.93 18.50 5.62
N GLN A 471 31.09 18.95 5.14
CA GLN A 471 31.41 20.38 5.07
C GLN A 471 30.51 21.13 4.07
N ILE A 472 30.30 20.58 2.88
CA ILE A 472 29.41 21.18 1.87
C ILE A 472 27.97 21.23 2.40
N LEU A 473 27.49 20.17 3.04
CA LEU A 473 26.15 20.12 3.60
C LEU A 473 25.99 21.07 4.80
N ALA A 474 26.98 21.20 5.67
CA ALA A 474 26.96 22.16 6.78
C ALA A 474 26.93 23.62 6.28
N GLN A 475 27.66 23.92 5.21
CA GLN A 475 27.62 25.22 4.55
C GLN A 475 26.26 25.47 3.89
N MET A 476 25.70 24.48 3.18
CA MET A 476 24.36 24.59 2.61
C MET A 476 23.29 24.78 3.70
N LEU A 477 23.40 24.08 4.84
CA LEU A 477 22.51 24.25 5.99
C LEU A 477 22.58 25.69 6.53
N ALA A 478 23.79 26.22 6.73
CA ALA A 478 23.96 27.60 7.21
C ALA A 478 23.28 28.61 6.27
N THR A 479 23.53 28.49 4.96
CA THR A 479 22.88 29.39 3.97
C THR A 479 21.36 29.23 3.89
N ALA A 480 20.84 28.02 4.11
CA ALA A 480 19.42 27.72 4.05
C ALA A 480 18.66 28.09 5.34
N VAL A 481 19.39 28.24 6.46
CA VAL A 481 18.84 28.79 7.71
C VAL A 481 18.72 30.30 7.64
N ASP A 482 19.65 30.99 6.97
CA ASP A 482 19.61 32.46 6.82
C ASP A 482 18.52 32.95 5.86
N ILE A 483 18.04 32.09 4.95
CA ILE A 483 17.02 32.42 3.95
C ILE A 483 15.75 31.60 4.20
N ASP A 484 14.72 32.25 4.74
CA ASP A 484 13.48 31.60 5.20
C ASP A 484 12.74 30.78 4.12
N HIS A 485 12.85 31.17 2.84
CA HIS A 485 12.17 30.48 1.73
C HIS A 485 12.88 29.21 1.22
N MET A 486 13.97 28.77 1.85
CA MET A 486 14.77 27.60 1.46
C MET A 486 14.41 26.31 2.22
N GLU A 487 13.12 26.05 2.46
CA GLU A 487 12.65 24.83 3.17
C GLU A 487 13.06 23.49 2.49
N PRO A 488 12.91 23.30 1.16
CA PRO A 488 13.20 22.00 0.54
C PRO A 488 14.68 21.61 0.63
N THR A 489 15.58 22.59 0.53
CA THR A 489 17.02 22.37 0.73
C THR A 489 17.33 22.07 2.19
N ARG A 490 16.76 22.78 3.17
CA ARG A 490 16.92 22.44 4.60
C ARG A 490 16.54 20.99 4.87
N ARG A 491 15.38 20.54 4.36
CA ARG A 491 14.92 19.15 4.53
C ARG A 491 15.83 18.14 3.88
N MET A 492 16.25 18.40 2.64
CA MET A 492 17.13 17.52 1.90
C MET A 492 18.45 17.37 2.64
N VAL A 493 19.05 18.48 3.05
CA VAL A 493 20.31 18.49 3.81
C VAL A 493 20.16 17.74 5.13
N CYS A 494 19.07 17.97 5.88
CA CYS A 494 18.83 17.23 7.13
C CYS A 494 18.68 15.72 6.89
N LYS A 495 17.93 15.28 5.86
CA LYS A 495 17.84 13.84 5.53
C LYS A 495 19.19 13.23 5.18
N VAL A 496 20.00 13.95 4.39
CA VAL A 496 21.34 13.48 4.02
C VAL A 496 22.25 13.43 5.24
N LEU A 497 22.27 14.47 6.08
CA LEU A 497 23.05 14.50 7.32
C LEU A 497 22.64 13.36 8.27
N ALA A 498 21.34 13.11 8.44
CA ALA A 498 20.84 11.99 9.23
C ALA A 498 21.36 10.64 8.71
N ALA A 499 21.32 10.44 7.38
CA ALA A 499 21.84 9.22 6.74
C ALA A 499 23.36 9.07 6.98
N ILE A 500 24.13 10.16 6.87
CA ILE A 500 25.57 10.16 7.11
C ILE A 500 25.88 9.78 8.56
N PHE A 501 25.26 10.45 9.53
CA PHE A 501 25.53 10.19 10.94
C PHE A 501 25.14 8.77 11.35
N ASN A 502 24.06 8.22 10.78
CA ASN A 502 23.63 6.85 11.06
C ASN A 502 24.55 5.78 10.43
N GLN A 503 25.14 6.04 9.25
CA GLN A 503 25.99 5.08 8.54
C GLN A 503 27.46 5.14 8.98
N HIS A 504 27.99 6.35 9.18
CA HIS A 504 29.42 6.59 9.39
C HIS A 504 29.75 7.04 10.82
N GLY A 505 28.77 7.48 11.62
CA GLY A 505 29.02 8.10 12.92
C GLY A 505 29.55 9.53 12.81
N GLY A 506 30.02 10.12 13.92
CA GLY A 506 30.44 11.52 14.00
C GLY A 506 31.95 11.76 14.13
N TYR A 507 32.79 10.73 14.06
CA TYR A 507 34.25 10.84 14.26
C TYR A 507 34.94 11.74 13.22
N PHE A 508 34.45 11.74 11.99
CA PHE A 508 34.98 12.55 10.88
C PHE A 508 34.91 14.07 11.11
N VAL A 509 34.02 14.51 12.02
CA VAL A 509 33.90 15.93 12.38
C VAL A 509 35.09 16.39 13.24
N GLU A 510 35.81 15.46 13.88
CA GLU A 510 37.06 15.77 14.62
C GLU A 510 38.26 15.97 13.67
N GLU A 511 38.36 15.14 12.63
CA GLU A 511 39.53 15.11 11.74
C GLU A 511 39.54 16.26 10.71
N GLY A 512 38.36 16.76 10.30
CA GLY A 512 38.21 17.75 9.24
C GLY A 512 38.32 19.22 9.65
N SER A 513 38.34 19.57 10.94
CA SER A 513 38.49 20.97 11.36
C SER A 513 39.01 21.11 12.79
N ALA A 514 40.03 21.94 12.97
CA ALA A 514 40.66 22.27 14.25
C ALA A 514 39.78 23.15 15.19
N HIS A 515 38.44 23.14 15.06
CA HIS A 515 37.56 24.06 15.80
C HIS A 515 36.35 23.37 16.48
N PRO A 516 36.22 23.47 17.82
CA PRO A 516 35.06 22.95 18.57
C PRO A 516 33.73 23.63 18.18
N HIS A 517 33.80 24.81 17.53
CA HIS A 517 32.63 25.57 17.09
C HIS A 517 31.85 24.94 15.94
N HIS A 518 32.43 24.01 15.17
CA HIS A 518 31.72 23.40 14.05
C HIS A 518 30.62 22.44 14.54
N ARG A 519 30.87 21.70 15.63
CA ARG A 519 29.88 20.79 16.24
C ARG A 519 28.70 21.55 16.82
N THR A 520 28.98 22.63 17.56
CA THR A 520 27.94 23.47 18.15
C THR A 520 27.15 24.19 17.08
N ALA A 521 27.78 24.66 16.00
CA ALA A 521 27.11 25.28 14.86
C ALA A 521 26.14 24.32 14.16
N ILE A 522 26.53 23.05 13.96
CA ILE A 522 25.65 22.03 13.35
C ILE A 522 24.40 21.83 14.23
N VAL A 523 24.56 21.64 15.55
CA VAL A 523 23.42 21.44 16.46
C VAL A 523 22.54 22.69 16.52
N VAL A 524 23.14 23.88 16.60
CA VAL A 524 22.42 25.16 16.59
C VAL A 524 21.59 25.35 15.33
N ASN A 525 22.16 25.04 14.17
CA ASN A 525 21.48 25.18 12.88
C ASN A 525 20.39 24.10 12.71
N LEU A 526 20.58 22.90 13.24
CA LEU A 526 19.56 21.85 13.27
C LEU A 526 18.38 22.22 14.18
N VAL A 527 18.64 22.73 15.39
CA VAL A 527 17.58 23.23 16.29
C VAL A 527 16.83 24.38 15.65
N ARG A 528 17.55 25.32 15.01
CA ARG A 528 16.92 26.41 14.26
C ARG A 528 16.10 25.91 13.06
N ALA A 529 16.54 24.83 12.41
CA ALA A 529 15.79 24.20 11.34
C ALA A 529 14.48 23.58 11.84
N VAL A 530 14.41 23.06 13.07
CA VAL A 530 13.15 22.57 13.68
C VAL A 530 12.18 23.74 13.91
N GLU A 531 12.68 24.88 14.39
CA GLU A 531 11.87 26.09 14.65
C GLU A 531 11.29 26.69 13.37
N LEU A 532 12.08 26.76 12.30
CA LEU A 532 11.72 27.41 11.04
C LEU A 532 10.89 26.55 10.08
N GLN A 533 10.63 25.28 10.42
CA GLN A 533 9.79 24.43 9.60
C GLN A 533 8.41 25.07 9.40
N VAL A 534 7.83 24.92 8.21
CA VAL A 534 6.47 25.38 7.92
C VAL A 534 5.55 24.19 7.68
N THR A 535 6.09 23.11 7.10
CA THR A 535 5.33 21.93 6.69
C THR A 535 5.32 20.83 7.76
N ASP A 536 4.30 19.97 7.73
CA ASP A 536 4.03 18.93 8.73
C ASP A 536 5.01 17.74 8.70
N ASP A 537 5.81 17.60 7.62
CA ASP A 537 6.85 16.58 7.53
C ASP A 537 8.08 16.99 8.37
N THR A 538 8.01 16.65 9.66
CA THR A 538 9.03 16.98 10.68
C THR A 538 10.14 15.92 10.76
N GLU A 539 9.81 14.65 10.48
CA GLU A 539 10.71 13.49 10.47
C GLU A 539 12.13 13.74 9.94
N PRO A 540 12.36 14.39 8.78
CA PRO A 540 13.71 14.65 8.26
C PRO A 540 14.64 15.42 9.19
N VAL A 541 14.11 16.47 9.84
CA VAL A 541 14.93 17.35 10.67
C VAL A 541 15.06 16.78 12.07
N MET A 542 14.02 16.10 12.53
CA MET A 542 13.98 15.40 13.81
C MET A 542 14.98 14.25 13.86
N SER A 543 14.98 13.40 12.84
CA SER A 543 15.95 12.31 12.70
C SER A 543 17.38 12.82 12.56
N ALA A 544 17.58 13.97 11.89
CA ALA A 544 18.89 14.60 11.78
C ALA A 544 19.41 15.09 13.14
N LEU A 545 18.54 15.72 13.94
CA LEU A 545 18.89 16.19 15.28
C LEU A 545 19.21 15.02 16.22
N GLU A 546 18.39 13.96 16.21
CA GLU A 546 18.62 12.73 16.99
C GLU A 546 19.93 12.05 16.57
N ALA A 547 20.14 11.85 15.27
CA ALA A 547 21.34 11.21 14.75
C ALA A 547 22.60 12.04 15.06
N ALA A 548 22.53 13.37 14.94
CA ALA A 548 23.63 14.26 15.30
C ALA A 548 23.97 14.18 16.80
N LEU A 549 22.98 14.27 17.69
CA LEU A 549 23.21 14.18 19.15
C LEU A 549 23.71 12.80 19.59
N LYS A 550 23.33 11.73 18.88
CA LYS A 550 23.83 10.37 19.13
C LYS A 550 25.26 10.17 18.62
N ALA A 551 25.57 10.66 17.42
CA ALA A 551 26.79 10.35 16.69
C ALA A 551 27.97 11.28 17.01
N LEU A 552 27.73 12.54 17.41
CA LEU A 552 28.80 13.51 17.68
C LEU A 552 29.63 13.09 18.92
N PRO A 553 30.97 12.97 18.78
CA PRO A 553 31.88 12.74 19.92
C PRO A 553 32.07 14.04 20.74
N GLY A 554 32.37 13.94 22.03
CA GLY A 554 32.68 15.07 22.93
C GLY A 554 31.81 15.15 24.21
N PRO A 555 31.99 16.19 25.05
CA PRO A 555 31.14 16.42 26.23
C PRO A 555 29.72 16.71 25.77
N LYS A 556 28.81 15.77 26.03
CA LYS A 556 27.44 15.83 25.52
C LYS A 556 26.56 16.80 26.32
N ASP A 557 26.93 17.09 27.56
CA ASP A 557 26.13 17.91 28.48
C ASP A 557 25.96 19.34 27.97
N ASP A 558 27.03 19.96 27.44
CA ASP A 558 26.99 21.31 26.87
C ASP A 558 26.08 21.41 25.62
N LEU A 559 26.04 20.33 24.81
CA LEU A 559 25.20 20.26 23.62
C LEU A 559 23.72 20.07 24.00
N PHE A 560 23.45 19.24 25.01
CA PHE A 560 22.09 19.04 25.52
C PHE A 560 21.55 20.32 26.18
N ASP A 561 22.36 21.05 26.95
CA ASP A 561 21.92 22.31 27.57
C ASP A 561 21.63 23.41 26.55
N LEU A 562 22.42 23.47 25.48
CA LEU A 562 22.18 24.40 24.38
C LEU A 562 20.90 24.06 23.60
N ALA A 563 20.64 22.77 23.36
CA ALA A 563 19.41 22.33 22.71
C ALA A 563 18.19 22.57 23.61
N LEU A 564 18.28 22.20 24.89
CA LEU A 564 17.20 22.35 25.86
C LEU A 564 16.84 23.81 26.10
N SER A 565 17.82 24.70 26.29
CA SER A 565 17.56 26.13 26.52
C SER A 565 16.82 26.81 25.37
N ARG A 566 17.13 26.44 24.12
CA ARG A 566 16.44 26.97 22.93
C ARG A 566 15.05 26.38 22.76
N LEU A 567 14.90 25.07 22.94
CA LEU A 567 13.60 24.40 22.83
C LEU A 567 12.66 24.83 23.97
N SER A 568 13.15 24.92 25.21
CA SER A 568 12.36 25.33 26.37
C SER A 568 11.88 26.77 26.26
N LEU A 569 12.64 27.66 25.63
CA LEU A 569 12.23 29.05 25.40
C LEU A 569 10.95 29.14 24.57
N HIS A 570 10.78 28.25 23.60
CA HIS A 570 9.56 28.17 22.78
C HIS A 570 8.39 27.53 23.52
N LEU A 571 8.66 26.74 24.57
CA LEU A 571 7.64 26.17 25.44
C LEU A 571 7.19 27.14 26.54
N SER A 572 8.10 27.91 27.12
CA SER A 572 7.83 28.86 28.21
C SER A 572 7.39 30.26 27.72
N GLY A 573 7.39 30.48 26.40
CA GLY A 573 7.21 31.80 25.79
C GLY A 573 5.81 32.39 26.00
N VAL A 574 5.78 33.54 26.67
CA VAL A 574 4.64 34.45 26.93
C VAL A 574 4.08 35.13 25.65
N THR A 575 4.35 34.59 24.47
CA THR A 575 3.86 35.14 23.18
C THR A 575 3.10 34.08 22.42
N GLU A 576 2.07 34.50 21.67
CA GLU A 576 1.34 33.69 20.69
C GLU A 576 2.32 33.07 19.69
N THR A 577 2.84 31.91 20.05
CA THR A 577 3.68 31.08 19.18
C THR A 577 2.74 30.16 18.41
N ASN A 578 2.98 30.04 17.09
CA ASN A 578 2.19 29.16 16.22
C ASN A 578 2.07 27.77 16.86
N PRO A 579 0.87 27.18 16.97
CA PRO A 579 0.66 25.88 17.61
C PRO A 579 1.50 24.78 16.96
N HIS A 580 1.73 24.86 15.64
CA HIS A 580 2.60 23.96 14.91
C HIS A 580 4.07 23.98 15.36
N VAL A 581 4.58 25.14 15.82
CA VAL A 581 5.95 25.21 16.35
C VAL A 581 6.01 24.52 17.70
N LYS A 582 4.98 24.68 18.55
CA LYS A 582 4.88 23.96 19.83
C LYS A 582 4.88 22.45 19.62
N VAL A 583 4.06 21.94 18.69
CA VAL A 583 4.02 20.51 18.30
C VAL A 583 5.41 20.00 17.94
N ARG A 584 6.15 20.75 17.12
CA ARG A 584 7.49 20.35 16.67
C ARG A 584 8.50 20.34 17.79
N VAL A 585 8.45 21.33 18.67
CA VAL A 585 9.35 21.44 19.82
C VAL A 585 9.05 20.35 20.85
N THR A 586 7.79 20.00 21.09
CA THR A 586 7.44 18.90 22.01
C THR A 586 7.83 17.55 21.43
N GLN A 587 7.60 17.31 20.14
CA GLN A 587 8.12 16.13 19.43
C GLN A 587 9.67 16.08 19.46
N ALA A 588 10.31 17.25 19.26
CA ALA A 588 11.67 17.65 19.67
C ALA A 588 12.19 16.85 20.86
N LEU A 589 11.60 17.24 21.98
CA LEU A 589 11.97 16.83 23.31
C LEU A 589 11.64 15.36 23.55
N ALA A 590 10.51 14.88 23.04
CA ALA A 590 10.12 13.47 23.15
C ALA A 590 11.18 12.53 22.55
N ARG A 591 11.78 12.90 21.41
CA ARG A 591 12.84 12.11 20.74
C ARG A 591 14.19 12.20 21.43
N ILE A 592 14.52 13.36 21.99
CA ILE A 592 15.81 13.59 22.66
C ILE A 592 15.80 13.05 24.11
N ALA A 593 14.64 12.91 24.74
CA ALA A 593 14.47 12.42 26.10
C ALA A 593 15.29 11.16 26.47
N PRO A 594 15.30 10.06 25.68
CA PRO A 594 16.12 8.88 26.01
C PRO A 594 17.62 9.14 25.94
N LEU A 595 18.08 10.11 25.14
CA LEU A 595 19.50 10.49 25.08
C LEU A 595 19.89 11.33 26.30
N ILE A 596 19.00 12.23 26.75
CA ILE A 596 19.22 13.03 27.95
C ILE A 596 19.22 12.14 29.21
N ALA A 597 18.38 11.11 29.28
CA ALA A 597 18.32 10.20 30.41
C ALA A 597 19.64 9.45 30.67
N GLN A 598 20.50 9.30 29.65
CA GLN A 598 21.84 8.70 29.79
C GLN A 598 22.88 9.65 30.40
N SER A 599 22.58 10.95 30.51
CA SER A 599 23.46 11.96 31.13
C SER A 599 23.33 11.96 32.67
N ALA A 600 24.38 12.37 33.38
CA ALA A 600 24.42 12.37 34.85
C ALA A 600 23.32 13.26 35.48
N ASP A 601 23.02 14.40 34.85
CA ASP A 601 21.99 15.36 35.31
C ASP A 601 20.64 15.17 34.60
N GLY A 602 20.48 14.09 33.84
CA GLY A 602 19.33 13.89 32.94
C GLY A 602 17.99 13.87 33.65
N ARG A 603 17.92 13.33 34.87
CA ARG A 603 16.67 13.24 35.64
C ARG A 603 16.10 14.60 36.03
N VAL A 604 16.95 15.51 36.51
CA VAL A 604 16.53 16.86 36.92
C VAL A 604 16.15 17.69 35.70
N LYS A 605 16.94 17.61 34.63
CA LYS A 605 16.68 18.32 33.36
C LYS A 605 15.37 17.86 32.70
N LEU A 606 15.07 16.56 32.74
CA LEU A 606 13.80 16.04 32.24
C LEU A 606 12.63 16.37 33.18
N GLY A 607 12.86 16.47 34.49
CA GLY A 607 11.86 16.93 35.46
C GLY A 607 11.40 18.37 35.19
N THR A 608 12.31 19.29 34.90
CA THR A 608 11.93 20.69 34.56
C THR A 608 11.17 20.77 33.25
N VAL A 609 11.55 19.98 32.25
CA VAL A 609 10.81 19.86 30.98
C VAL A 609 9.42 19.28 31.23
N PHE A 610 9.30 18.23 32.05
CA PHE A 610 8.01 17.61 32.40
C PHE A 610 7.05 18.61 33.04
N ILE A 611 7.53 19.45 33.96
CA ILE A 611 6.72 20.51 34.58
C ILE A 611 6.23 21.51 33.53
N SER A 612 7.09 21.94 32.61
CA SER A 612 6.67 22.86 31.54
C SER A 612 5.60 22.24 30.62
N LEU A 613 5.74 20.97 30.24
CA LEU A 613 4.73 20.25 29.46
C LEU A 613 3.42 20.07 30.25
N TYR A 614 3.49 19.78 31.55
CA TYR A 614 2.29 19.65 32.38
C TYR A 614 1.52 20.96 32.50
N THR A 615 2.21 22.10 32.64
CA THR A 615 1.53 23.40 32.62
C THR A 615 0.84 23.68 31.29
N GLN A 616 1.43 23.26 30.17
CA GLN A 616 0.84 23.40 28.86
C GLN A 616 -0.39 22.49 28.66
N MET A 617 -0.36 21.28 29.20
CA MET A 617 -1.51 20.35 29.16
C MET A 617 -2.78 21.00 29.72
N GLN A 618 -2.67 21.87 30.72
CA GLN A 618 -3.81 22.56 31.33
C GLN A 618 -4.32 23.77 30.53
N THR A 619 -3.47 24.39 29.72
CA THR A 619 -3.76 25.66 29.05
C THR A 619 -4.02 25.54 27.54
N GLU A 620 -3.66 24.42 26.91
CA GLU A 620 -3.66 24.31 25.45
C GLU A 620 -5.03 23.89 24.89
N ASP A 621 -5.61 24.75 24.06
CA ASP A 621 -6.89 24.49 23.38
C ASP A 621 -6.71 23.72 22.05
N TYR A 622 -5.51 23.77 21.45
CA TYR A 622 -5.23 23.15 20.16
C TYR A 622 -4.99 21.64 20.30
N PRO A 623 -5.76 20.77 19.62
CA PRO A 623 -5.71 19.33 19.85
C PRO A 623 -4.39 18.68 19.39
N GLU A 624 -3.80 19.15 18.29
CA GLU A 624 -2.51 18.63 17.81
C GLU A 624 -1.38 18.97 18.80
N ALA A 625 -1.34 20.21 19.29
CA ALA A 625 -0.38 20.63 20.31
C ALA A 625 -0.56 19.85 21.61
N LEU A 626 -1.81 19.68 22.07
CA LEU A 626 -2.13 18.88 23.24
C LEU A 626 -1.70 17.42 23.07
N SER A 627 -1.95 16.79 21.92
CA SER A 627 -1.51 15.41 21.66
C SER A 627 0.02 15.27 21.74
N ALA A 628 0.76 16.21 21.15
CA ALA A 628 2.23 16.20 21.19
C ALA A 628 2.79 16.46 22.60
N VAL A 629 2.11 17.28 23.41
CA VAL A 629 2.45 17.48 24.83
C VAL A 629 2.27 16.17 25.61
N LEU A 630 1.14 15.48 25.44
CA LEU A 630 0.87 14.20 26.10
C LEU A 630 1.86 13.10 25.69
N GLU A 631 2.19 13.02 24.40
CA GLU A 631 3.22 12.13 23.87
C GLU A 631 4.60 12.47 24.46
N GLY A 632 4.95 13.76 24.54
CA GLY A 632 6.18 14.22 25.18
C GLY A 632 6.27 13.82 26.65
N MET A 633 5.18 14.00 27.40
CA MET A 633 5.10 13.56 28.80
C MET A 633 5.26 12.04 28.93
N ALA A 634 4.58 11.26 28.08
CA ALA A 634 4.69 9.81 28.08
C ALA A 634 6.10 9.33 27.72
N ALA A 635 6.75 9.96 26.73
CA ALA A 635 8.12 9.65 26.32
C ALA A 635 9.14 9.95 27.44
N ILE A 636 8.95 11.03 28.20
CA ILE A 636 9.80 11.35 29.35
C ILE A 636 9.65 10.29 30.46
N ILE A 637 8.42 9.86 30.77
CA ILE A 637 8.18 8.81 31.77
C ILE A 637 8.86 7.49 31.36
N VAL A 638 8.78 7.14 30.07
CA VAL A 638 9.47 5.95 29.52
C VAL A 638 10.99 6.10 29.62
N ALA A 639 11.53 7.28 29.27
CA ALA A 639 12.97 7.50 29.28
C ALA A 639 13.59 7.45 30.68
N LEU A 640 12.83 7.78 31.72
CA LEU A 640 13.29 7.80 33.10
C LEU A 640 13.16 6.44 33.82
N ASP A 641 12.46 5.46 33.23
CA ASP A 641 12.16 4.15 33.82
C ASP A 641 11.64 4.25 35.28
N GLY A 642 10.85 5.30 35.56
CA GLY A 642 10.34 5.63 36.88
C GLY A 642 9.63 6.99 36.90
N PRO A 643 8.96 7.36 38.01
CA PRO A 643 8.40 8.70 38.15
C PRO A 643 9.52 9.75 38.05
N PRO A 644 9.29 10.89 37.37
CA PRO A 644 10.30 11.94 37.32
C PRO A 644 10.61 12.44 38.74
N ASP A 645 11.89 12.59 39.06
CA ASP A 645 12.35 13.25 40.29
C ASP A 645 11.96 14.74 40.20
N LEU A 646 10.77 15.07 40.69
CA LEU A 646 10.17 16.41 40.60
C LEU A 646 10.77 17.43 41.58
N GLY A 647 11.76 17.03 42.39
CA GLY A 647 12.25 17.84 43.51
C GLY A 647 11.11 18.21 44.47
N GLU A 648 11.35 19.17 45.38
CA GLU A 648 10.31 19.71 46.27
C GLU A 648 9.19 20.51 45.54
N ALA A 649 9.16 20.50 44.21
CA ALA A 649 8.22 21.27 43.39
C ALA A 649 6.92 20.49 43.07
N SER A 650 5.98 20.55 44.03
CA SER A 650 4.51 20.66 43.94
C SER A 650 3.62 19.87 42.96
N VAL A 651 4.08 19.12 41.95
CA VAL A 651 3.17 18.36 41.08
C VAL A 651 3.14 16.89 41.51
N ALA A 652 2.07 16.47 42.18
CA ALA A 652 1.89 15.06 42.52
C ALA A 652 1.42 14.27 41.28
N LEU A 653 1.87 13.02 41.13
CA LEU A 653 1.41 12.14 40.04
C LEU A 653 -0.11 11.92 40.08
N SER A 654 -0.74 12.03 41.25
CA SER A 654 -2.20 12.02 41.45
C SER A 654 -2.90 13.15 40.69
N ASP A 655 -2.31 14.34 40.65
CA ASP A 655 -2.90 15.50 39.97
C ASP A 655 -2.84 15.31 38.46
N VAL A 656 -1.75 14.70 37.97
CA VAL A 656 -1.61 14.30 36.56
C VAL A 656 -2.70 13.29 36.21
N VAL A 657 -2.86 12.22 36.99
CA VAL A 657 -3.88 11.18 36.78
C VAL A 657 -5.29 11.78 36.79
N CYS A 658 -5.63 12.63 37.78
CA CYS A 658 -6.91 13.31 37.84
C CYS A 658 -7.20 14.15 36.58
N ASN A 659 -6.22 14.94 36.12
CA ASN A 659 -6.39 15.79 34.95
C ASN A 659 -6.45 15.00 33.63
N THR A 660 -5.77 13.86 33.53
CA THR A 660 -5.87 12.98 32.35
C THR A 660 -7.30 12.45 32.15
N THR A 661 -8.08 12.25 33.22
CA THR A 661 -9.49 11.82 33.08
C THR A 661 -10.36 12.81 32.32
N ALA A 662 -10.08 14.11 32.42
CA ALA A 662 -10.78 15.14 31.66
C ALA A 662 -10.34 15.12 30.18
N VAL A 663 -9.04 14.92 29.93
CA VAL A 663 -8.46 14.87 28.58
C VAL A 663 -8.96 13.66 27.78
N LEU A 664 -9.17 12.51 28.43
CA LEU A 664 -9.74 11.30 27.80
C LEU A 664 -11.14 11.51 27.20
N LYS A 665 -11.87 12.57 27.61
CA LYS A 665 -13.20 12.90 27.06
C LYS A 665 -13.13 13.73 25.79
N ASN A 666 -11.94 14.18 25.39
CA ASN A 666 -11.74 14.88 24.12
C ASN A 666 -11.99 13.91 22.96
N ARG A 667 -12.74 14.34 21.93
CA ARG A 667 -13.16 13.48 20.81
C ARG A 667 -12.17 13.42 19.66
N ASN A 668 -11.04 14.10 19.78
CA ASN A 668 -10.01 14.12 18.74
C ASN A 668 -9.16 12.85 18.81
N GLU A 669 -9.08 12.12 17.71
CA GLU A 669 -8.44 10.79 17.66
C GLU A 669 -6.98 10.81 18.15
N HIS A 670 -6.21 11.84 17.77
CA HIS A 670 -4.80 11.99 18.17
C HIS A 670 -4.63 12.25 19.67
N VAL A 671 -5.54 13.03 20.27
CA VAL A 671 -5.51 13.31 21.72
C VAL A 671 -5.93 12.08 22.50
N GLU A 672 -6.95 11.36 22.03
CA GLU A 672 -7.40 10.10 22.63
C GLU A 672 -6.28 9.06 22.67
N GLU A 673 -5.58 8.85 21.55
CA GLU A 673 -4.46 7.91 21.46
C GLU A 673 -3.30 8.31 22.39
N ALA A 674 -2.89 9.58 22.37
CA ALA A 674 -1.82 10.09 23.22
C ALA A 674 -2.17 10.02 24.72
N ALA A 675 -3.42 10.32 25.09
CA ALA A 675 -3.89 10.23 26.47
C ALA A 675 -3.91 8.78 26.97
N ILE A 676 -4.37 7.83 26.13
CA ILE A 676 -4.31 6.40 26.44
C ILE A 676 -2.86 5.95 26.65
N HIS A 677 -1.93 6.37 25.78
CA HIS A 677 -0.51 6.05 25.94
C HIS A 677 0.07 6.60 27.23
N LEU A 678 -0.29 7.82 27.63
CA LEU A 678 0.14 8.38 28.91
C LEU A 678 -0.39 7.55 30.10
N VAL A 679 -1.69 7.21 30.08
CA VAL A 679 -2.31 6.34 31.10
C VAL A 679 -1.61 4.97 31.17
N ASP A 680 -1.25 4.41 30.02
CA ASP A 680 -0.54 3.13 29.93
C ASP A 680 0.79 3.17 30.69
N GLN A 681 1.59 4.24 30.48
CA GLN A 681 2.88 4.39 31.13
C GLN A 681 2.73 4.67 32.62
N LEU A 682 1.75 5.48 33.00
CA LEU A 682 1.42 5.74 34.41
C LEU A 682 0.97 4.47 35.14
N ALA A 683 0.21 3.59 34.48
CA ALA A 683 -0.22 2.32 35.07
C ALA A 683 0.97 1.37 35.26
N ARG A 684 1.95 1.35 34.34
CA ARG A 684 3.17 0.53 34.46
C ARG A 684 4.05 0.98 35.62
N THR A 685 4.23 2.28 35.80
CA THR A 685 5.03 2.81 36.92
C THR A 685 4.34 2.54 38.25
N ALA A 686 3.03 2.74 38.32
CA ALA A 686 2.24 2.46 39.53
C ALA A 686 2.25 0.96 39.92
N GLY A 687 2.17 0.05 38.94
CA GLY A 687 2.18 -1.40 39.19
C GLY A 687 3.52 -1.96 39.72
N ARG A 688 4.63 -1.24 39.56
CA ARG A 688 5.97 -1.66 40.05
C ARG A 688 6.23 -1.36 41.53
N GLY A 689 5.34 -0.62 42.19
CA GLY A 689 5.43 -0.34 43.63
C GLY A 689 6.38 0.79 44.03
N ASP A 690 6.89 1.56 43.07
CA ASP A 690 7.77 2.71 43.32
C ASP A 690 6.97 3.94 43.82
N GLY A 691 6.49 3.89 45.06
CA GLY A 691 6.11 5.06 45.86
C GLY A 691 4.91 5.91 45.41
N THR A 692 4.16 5.51 44.40
CA THR A 692 3.02 6.27 43.85
C THR A 692 1.68 5.72 44.35
N GLU A 693 1.26 6.10 45.55
CA GLU A 693 -0.05 5.73 46.08
C GLU A 693 -1.16 6.61 45.47
N VAL A 694 -1.59 6.29 44.25
CA VAL A 694 -2.81 6.85 43.64
C VAL A 694 -4.02 6.07 44.16
N ALA A 695 -5.09 6.76 44.53
CA ALA A 695 -6.29 6.11 45.06
C ALA A 695 -6.95 5.19 44.00
N PRO A 696 -7.34 3.94 44.34
CA PRO A 696 -8.00 3.03 43.40
C PRO A 696 -9.27 3.60 42.74
N ALA A 697 -9.94 4.54 43.42
CA ALA A 697 -11.12 5.22 42.89
C ALA A 697 -10.82 6.08 41.64
N GLU A 698 -9.63 6.66 41.54
CA GLU A 698 -9.22 7.46 40.38
C GLU A 698 -8.94 6.56 39.17
N TRP A 699 -8.29 5.42 39.39
CA TRP A 699 -8.12 4.39 38.37
C TRP A 699 -9.45 3.83 37.87
N MET A 700 -10.44 3.65 38.75
CA MET A 700 -11.79 3.26 38.33
C MET A 700 -12.49 4.33 37.48
N ARG A 701 -12.26 5.63 37.74
CA ARG A 701 -12.77 6.71 36.87
C ARG A 701 -12.12 6.65 35.49
N ILE A 702 -10.83 6.37 35.41
CA ILE A 702 -10.13 6.14 34.14
C ILE A 702 -10.73 4.93 33.42
N CYS A 703 -10.97 3.81 34.11
CA CYS A 703 -11.62 2.64 33.52
C CYS A 703 -12.97 2.98 32.87
N PHE A 704 -13.84 3.74 33.56
CA PHE A 704 -15.12 4.15 32.97
C PHE A 704 -14.95 5.11 31.79
N ALA A 705 -14.01 6.05 31.86
CA ALA A 705 -13.70 6.94 30.73
C ALA A 705 -13.18 6.14 29.52
N MET A 706 -12.30 5.15 29.74
CA MET A 706 -11.77 4.27 28.70
C MET A 706 -12.86 3.36 28.09
N LEU A 707 -13.86 2.93 28.86
CA LEU A 707 -14.99 2.13 28.35
C LEU A 707 -15.79 2.90 27.28
N ASP A 708 -15.98 4.21 27.46
CA ASP A 708 -16.65 5.05 26.47
C ASP A 708 -15.85 5.14 25.15
N MET A 709 -14.52 5.02 25.22
CA MET A 709 -13.63 5.03 24.04
C MET A 709 -13.75 3.78 23.16
N PHE A 710 -14.45 2.73 23.58
CA PHE A 710 -14.76 1.60 22.69
C PHE A 710 -15.65 1.99 21.51
N ARG A 711 -16.34 3.15 21.60
CA ARG A 711 -17.11 3.77 20.52
C ARG A 711 -16.26 4.53 19.51
N ALA A 712 -14.97 4.80 19.80
CA ALA A 712 -14.10 5.56 18.91
C ALA A 712 -14.09 4.94 17.50
N PRO A 713 -14.14 5.71 16.41
CA PRO A 713 -14.16 5.17 15.04
C PRO A 713 -12.81 4.56 14.65
N SER A 714 -11.70 5.11 15.15
CA SER A 714 -10.35 4.60 14.88
C SER A 714 -10.09 3.25 15.56
N LYS A 715 -9.58 2.28 14.78
CA LYS A 715 -9.19 0.95 15.29
C LYS A 715 -7.97 1.05 16.22
N ASN A 716 -7.07 1.99 15.99
CA ASN A 716 -5.83 2.11 16.76
C ASN A 716 -6.12 2.54 18.20
N VAL A 717 -6.93 3.58 18.39
CA VAL A 717 -7.42 4.04 19.70
C VAL A 717 -8.06 2.89 20.47
N ARG A 718 -8.96 2.12 19.84
CA ARG A 718 -9.60 0.97 20.50
C ARG A 718 -8.60 -0.11 20.91
N ARG A 719 -7.59 -0.41 20.08
CA ARG A 719 -6.57 -1.42 20.41
C ARG A 719 -5.66 -0.94 21.54
N ALA A 720 -5.23 0.32 21.51
CA ALA A 720 -4.45 0.93 22.57
C ALA A 720 -5.22 0.87 23.89
N CYS A 721 -6.47 1.33 23.90
CA CYS A 721 -7.36 1.31 25.07
C CYS A 721 -7.53 -0.12 25.65
N ILE A 722 -7.77 -1.11 24.80
CA ILE A 722 -7.89 -2.51 25.25
C ILE A 722 -6.60 -3.03 25.90
N ALA A 723 -5.43 -2.64 25.38
CA ALA A 723 -4.15 -3.03 25.97
C ALA A 723 -3.89 -2.32 27.32
N THR A 724 -4.31 -1.06 27.47
CA THR A 724 -4.17 -0.32 28.74
C THR A 724 -5.10 -0.85 29.83
N PHE A 725 -6.28 -1.37 29.46
CA PHE A 725 -7.21 -1.99 30.40
C PHE A 725 -6.58 -3.13 31.22
N GLY A 726 -5.75 -3.97 30.58
CA GLY A 726 -5.06 -5.06 31.29
C GLY A 726 -4.10 -4.55 32.36
N ARG A 727 -3.31 -3.51 32.03
CA ARG A 727 -2.38 -2.88 32.98
C ARG A 727 -3.07 -2.13 34.10
N VAL A 728 -4.16 -1.42 33.81
CA VAL A 728 -4.96 -0.77 34.85
C VAL A 728 -5.61 -1.81 35.78
N ALA A 729 -6.05 -2.96 35.23
CA ALA A 729 -6.60 -4.05 36.04
C ALA A 729 -5.57 -4.68 37.00
N GLN A 730 -4.28 -4.69 36.66
CA GLN A 730 -3.21 -5.11 37.58
C GLN A 730 -3.05 -4.16 38.78
N VAL A 731 -3.30 -2.86 38.59
CA VAL A 731 -3.16 -1.84 39.66
C VAL A 731 -4.36 -1.85 40.62
N ILE A 732 -5.59 -1.96 40.10
CA ILE A 732 -6.82 -1.94 40.92
C ILE A 732 -7.13 -3.31 41.52
N GLY A 733 -6.94 -4.37 40.72
CA GLY A 733 -7.51 -5.69 40.92
C GLY A 733 -8.56 -6.04 39.84
N PRO A 734 -8.57 -7.27 39.31
CA PRO A 734 -9.37 -7.63 38.13
C PRO A 734 -10.89 -7.67 38.39
N GLN A 735 -11.33 -7.85 39.64
CA GLN A 735 -12.73 -8.12 39.97
C GLN A 735 -13.67 -6.93 39.68
N ASP A 736 -13.27 -5.72 40.09
CA ASP A 736 -14.09 -4.51 39.91
C ASP A 736 -14.18 -4.10 38.43
N VAL A 737 -13.07 -4.27 37.69
CA VAL A 737 -13.01 -3.98 36.25
C VAL A 737 -13.83 -5.00 35.45
N LEU A 738 -13.79 -6.28 35.83
CA LEU A 738 -14.54 -7.33 35.18
C LEU A 738 -16.05 -7.11 35.31
N ALA A 739 -16.54 -6.71 36.49
CA ALA A 739 -17.95 -6.41 36.69
C ALA A 739 -18.47 -5.29 35.76
N ALA A 740 -17.65 -4.26 35.52
CA ALA A 740 -17.98 -3.19 34.57
C ALA A 740 -18.04 -3.70 33.12
N LEU A 741 -17.08 -4.54 32.71
CA LEU A 741 -17.03 -5.10 31.35
C LEU A 741 -18.15 -6.10 31.06
N LEU A 742 -18.52 -6.94 32.03
CA LEU A 742 -19.60 -7.92 31.86
C LEU A 742 -20.96 -7.23 31.71
N ASN A 743 -21.21 -6.15 32.46
CA ASN A 743 -22.40 -5.31 32.26
C ASN A 743 -22.45 -4.72 30.84
N ASN A 744 -21.30 -4.40 30.25
CA ASN A 744 -21.21 -3.85 28.90
C ASN A 744 -21.54 -4.87 27.79
N LEU A 745 -21.50 -6.19 28.07
CA LEU A 745 -21.88 -7.22 27.10
C LEU A 745 -23.38 -7.17 26.72
N ARG A 746 -24.20 -6.54 27.56
CA ARG A 746 -25.64 -6.32 27.32
C ARG A 746 -25.91 -5.18 26.32
N VAL A 747 -24.94 -4.31 26.04
CA VAL A 747 -25.11 -3.15 25.15
C VAL A 747 -25.27 -3.58 23.70
N GLN A 748 -26.35 -3.20 23.01
CA GLN A 748 -26.69 -3.71 21.67
C GLN A 748 -25.62 -3.47 20.59
N GLU A 749 -24.80 -2.43 20.72
CA GLU A 749 -23.82 -2.08 19.70
C GLU A 749 -22.70 -3.14 19.59
N ARG A 750 -22.61 -3.78 18.41
CA ARG A 750 -21.66 -4.88 18.16
C ARG A 750 -20.22 -4.49 18.44
N GLN A 751 -19.81 -3.27 18.09
CA GLN A 751 -18.43 -2.80 18.26
C GLN A 751 -18.02 -2.80 19.73
N GLN A 752 -18.85 -2.22 20.59
CA GLN A 752 -18.61 -2.18 22.03
C GLN A 752 -18.55 -3.59 22.63
N LYS A 753 -19.46 -4.50 22.23
CA LYS A 753 -19.41 -5.90 22.68
C LYS A 753 -18.09 -6.56 22.32
N VAL A 754 -17.63 -6.41 21.07
CA VAL A 754 -16.36 -7.02 20.62
C VAL A 754 -15.18 -6.45 21.41
N CYS A 755 -15.10 -5.14 21.59
CA CYS A 755 -14.04 -4.52 22.40
C CYS A 755 -14.05 -5.01 23.85
N SER A 756 -15.23 -5.11 24.48
CA SER A 756 -15.34 -5.66 25.84
C SER A 756 -14.92 -7.13 25.91
N THR A 757 -15.26 -7.96 24.92
CA THR A 757 -14.81 -9.36 24.91
C THR A 757 -13.30 -9.51 24.79
N ILE A 758 -12.64 -8.64 24.01
CA ILE A 758 -11.18 -8.63 23.88
C ILE A 758 -10.55 -8.09 25.16
N ALA A 759 -11.10 -7.03 25.76
CA ALA A 759 -10.61 -6.49 27.04
C ALA A 759 -10.66 -7.53 28.16
N ILE A 760 -11.73 -8.32 28.25
CA ILE A 760 -11.82 -9.43 29.21
C ILE A 760 -10.71 -10.47 28.98
N ALA A 761 -10.41 -10.79 27.72
CA ALA A 761 -9.34 -11.73 27.39
C ALA A 761 -7.94 -11.19 27.72
N VAL A 762 -7.70 -9.88 27.51
CA VAL A 762 -6.45 -9.22 27.92
C VAL A 762 -6.29 -9.23 29.44
N ILE A 763 -7.35 -8.92 30.20
CA ILE A 763 -7.32 -9.00 31.66
C ILE A 763 -7.00 -10.43 32.13
N ALA A 764 -7.55 -11.45 31.46
CA ALA A 764 -7.24 -12.84 31.77
C ALA A 764 -5.77 -13.21 31.49
N SER A 765 -5.16 -12.62 30.45
CA SER A 765 -3.74 -12.80 30.15
C SER A 765 -2.85 -12.14 31.22
N ASP A 766 -3.22 -10.94 31.69
CA ASP A 766 -2.39 -10.14 32.60
C ASP A 766 -2.57 -10.51 34.08
N CYS A 767 -3.77 -10.96 34.48
CA CYS A 767 -4.13 -11.31 35.86
C CYS A 767 -4.33 -12.81 36.08
N GLY A 768 -4.23 -13.62 35.03
CA GLY A 768 -4.47 -15.07 35.04
C GLY A 768 -5.94 -15.46 34.81
N PRO A 769 -6.22 -16.53 34.04
CA PRO A 769 -7.57 -16.91 33.62
C PRO A 769 -8.45 -17.46 34.76
N PHE A 770 -7.84 -17.97 35.84
CA PHE A 770 -8.59 -18.46 37.01
C PHE A 770 -9.46 -17.36 37.66
N THR A 771 -9.10 -16.09 37.48
CA THR A 771 -9.87 -14.94 37.99
C THR A 771 -11.07 -14.58 37.10
N VAL A 772 -11.00 -14.86 35.80
CA VAL A 772 -11.97 -14.39 34.80
C VAL A 772 -12.91 -15.50 34.33
N LEU A 773 -12.38 -16.72 34.14
CA LEU A 773 -13.12 -17.84 33.56
C LEU A 773 -14.38 -18.22 34.34
N PRO A 774 -14.37 -18.29 35.70
CA PRO A 774 -15.59 -18.62 36.45
C PRO A 774 -16.73 -17.60 36.25
N TYR A 775 -16.38 -16.32 36.13
CA TYR A 775 -17.36 -15.25 35.90
C TYR A 775 -17.95 -15.32 34.48
N LEU A 776 -17.11 -15.60 33.48
CA LEU A 776 -17.57 -15.82 32.10
C LEU A 776 -18.51 -17.03 31.98
N MET A 777 -18.18 -18.13 32.66
CA MET A 777 -19.04 -19.32 32.71
C MET A 777 -20.37 -19.04 33.41
N ASN A 778 -20.37 -18.18 34.43
CA ASN A 778 -21.60 -17.75 35.08
C ASN A 778 -22.47 -16.86 34.18
N GLU A 779 -21.88 -15.91 33.45
CA GLU A 779 -22.61 -15.06 32.50
C GLU A 779 -23.18 -15.87 31.31
N TYR A 780 -22.51 -16.95 30.90
CA TYR A 780 -23.06 -17.85 29.87
C TYR A 780 -24.38 -18.51 30.29
N ARG A 781 -24.64 -18.68 31.59
CA ARG A 781 -25.90 -19.25 32.09
C ARG A 781 -27.08 -18.30 31.96
N VAL A 782 -26.84 -17.00 31.74
CA VAL A 782 -27.90 -16.00 31.57
C VAL A 782 -28.62 -16.26 30.25
N PRO A 783 -29.97 -16.32 30.21
CA PRO A 783 -30.75 -16.69 29.02
C PRO A 783 -30.80 -15.62 27.90
N ASP A 784 -29.79 -14.77 27.77
CA ASP A 784 -29.64 -13.80 26.69
C ASP A 784 -28.61 -14.30 25.67
N GLY A 785 -29.08 -14.69 24.48
CA GLY A 785 -28.22 -15.20 23.40
C GLY A 785 -27.12 -14.22 22.98
N SER A 786 -27.34 -12.92 23.18
CA SER A 786 -26.34 -11.91 22.85
C SER A 786 -25.19 -11.85 23.87
N VAL A 787 -25.50 -12.04 25.16
CA VAL A 787 -24.51 -12.15 26.25
C VAL A 787 -23.76 -13.47 26.14
N GLN A 788 -24.47 -14.56 25.88
CA GLN A 788 -23.87 -15.89 25.63
C GLN A 788 -22.89 -15.86 24.45
N THR A 789 -23.24 -15.18 23.35
CA THR A 789 -22.33 -15.00 22.22
C THR A 789 -21.12 -14.14 22.61
N GLY A 790 -21.30 -13.14 23.47
CA GLY A 790 -20.22 -12.34 24.04
C GLY A 790 -19.27 -13.19 24.88
N ALA A 791 -19.80 -13.97 25.82
CA ALA A 791 -19.02 -14.87 26.67
C ALA A 791 -18.22 -15.88 25.85
N LEU A 792 -18.84 -16.53 24.84
CA LEU A 792 -18.14 -17.44 23.93
C LEU A 792 -17.02 -16.75 23.16
N LYS A 793 -17.22 -15.52 22.68
CA LYS A 793 -16.15 -14.76 22.02
C LYS A 793 -15.02 -14.39 22.96
N ALA A 794 -15.34 -14.00 24.20
CA ALA A 794 -14.32 -13.72 25.21
C ALA A 794 -13.49 -14.98 25.50
N ILE A 795 -14.13 -16.15 25.62
CA ILE A 795 -13.45 -17.45 25.77
C ILE A 795 -12.58 -17.76 24.53
N SER A 796 -13.09 -17.52 23.32
CA SER A 796 -12.33 -17.70 22.06
C SER A 796 -11.03 -16.88 22.07
N PHE A 797 -11.12 -15.59 22.40
CA PHE A 797 -9.95 -14.70 22.47
C PHE A 797 -9.02 -15.07 23.62
N LEU A 798 -9.57 -15.50 24.77
CA LEU A 798 -8.78 -15.93 25.93
C LEU A 798 -7.85 -17.09 25.56
N PHE A 799 -8.35 -18.12 24.87
CA PHE A 799 -7.49 -19.22 24.39
C PHE A 799 -6.54 -18.81 23.24
N GLU A 800 -6.85 -17.77 22.48
CA GLU A 800 -5.94 -17.20 21.48
C GLU A 800 -4.76 -16.48 22.15
N TYR A 801 -5.01 -15.63 23.15
CA TYR A 801 -3.99 -14.83 23.82
C TYR A 801 -3.07 -15.66 24.73
N MET A 802 -3.61 -16.64 25.46
CA MET A 802 -2.82 -17.46 26.39
C MET A 802 -1.91 -18.48 25.70
N GLY A 803 -2.21 -18.87 24.47
CA GLY A 803 -1.45 -19.92 23.78
C GLY A 803 -1.45 -21.24 24.57
N SER A 804 -0.26 -21.74 24.92
CA SER A 804 -0.08 -23.03 25.61
C SER A 804 -0.50 -23.03 27.08
N GLU A 805 -0.53 -21.87 27.75
CA GLU A 805 -0.92 -21.77 29.16
C GLU A 805 -2.41 -22.12 29.38
N GLY A 806 -3.21 -22.13 28.31
CA GLY A 806 -4.61 -22.52 28.34
C GLY A 806 -4.86 -24.02 28.56
N SER A 807 -3.84 -24.88 28.48
CA SER A 807 -4.01 -26.33 28.49
C SER A 807 -4.74 -26.83 29.74
N GLU A 808 -4.41 -26.28 30.92
CA GLU A 808 -5.03 -26.64 32.20
C GLU A 808 -6.52 -26.31 32.26
N TYR A 809 -6.98 -25.36 31.45
CA TYR A 809 -8.35 -24.85 31.47
C TYR A 809 -9.28 -25.53 30.46
N VAL A 810 -8.73 -26.28 29.49
CA VAL A 810 -9.51 -26.94 28.44
C VAL A 810 -10.61 -27.85 29.02
N PRO A 811 -10.33 -28.76 29.98
CA PRO A 811 -11.35 -29.69 30.49
C PRO A 811 -12.59 -29.00 31.08
N PHE A 812 -12.43 -27.82 31.69
CA PHE A 812 -13.54 -27.07 32.30
C PHE A 812 -14.45 -26.39 31.25
N VAL A 813 -13.92 -26.14 30.05
CA VAL A 813 -14.64 -25.43 28.98
C VAL A 813 -15.30 -26.39 28.00
N VAL A 814 -14.91 -27.67 27.96
CA VAL A 814 -15.48 -28.67 27.04
C VAL A 814 -17.01 -28.72 27.12
N ASP A 815 -17.58 -28.88 28.32
CA ASP A 815 -19.03 -28.99 28.49
C ASP A 815 -19.75 -27.73 27.98
N LEU A 816 -19.21 -26.54 28.25
CA LEU A 816 -19.76 -25.28 27.76
C LEU A 816 -19.74 -25.23 26.22
N LEU A 817 -18.67 -25.68 25.59
CA LEU A 817 -18.57 -25.72 24.12
C LEU A 817 -19.50 -26.76 23.51
N THR A 818 -19.74 -27.90 24.17
CA THR A 818 -20.68 -28.92 23.67
C THR A 818 -22.11 -28.38 23.63
N ASP A 819 -22.54 -27.64 24.64
CA ASP A 819 -23.83 -26.94 24.64
C ASP A 819 -23.89 -25.89 23.52
N ALA A 820 -22.84 -25.09 23.37
CA ALA A 820 -22.76 -24.08 22.32
C ALA A 820 -22.79 -24.67 20.89
N LEU A 821 -22.10 -25.78 20.65
CA LEU A 821 -22.05 -26.49 19.36
C LEU A 821 -23.37 -27.19 19.01
N THR A 822 -24.16 -27.58 20.01
CA THR A 822 -25.46 -28.23 19.81
C THR A 822 -26.63 -27.25 19.78
N SER A 823 -26.39 -25.98 20.11
CA SER A 823 -27.40 -24.93 20.07
C SER A 823 -28.08 -24.77 18.70
N ARG A 824 -29.35 -24.33 18.69
CA ARG A 824 -30.13 -24.10 17.45
C ARG A 824 -29.60 -22.95 16.60
N SER A 825 -28.94 -21.97 17.21
CA SER A 825 -28.45 -20.77 16.53
C SER A 825 -27.13 -21.03 15.80
N ALA A 826 -27.10 -20.70 14.51
CA ALA A 826 -25.87 -20.81 13.70
C ALA A 826 -24.73 -19.91 14.23
N ILE A 827 -25.06 -18.77 14.85
CA ILE A 827 -24.06 -17.82 15.38
C ILE A 827 -23.32 -18.43 16.58
N HIS A 828 -24.04 -19.10 17.47
CA HIS A 828 -23.45 -19.78 18.64
C HIS A 828 -22.53 -20.91 18.19
N ARG A 829 -22.99 -21.75 17.25
CA ARG A 829 -22.17 -22.81 16.65
C ARG A 829 -20.94 -22.25 15.95
N GLN A 830 -21.08 -21.12 15.23
CA GLN A 830 -19.97 -20.45 14.55
C GLN A 830 -18.91 -20.01 15.56
N THR A 831 -19.30 -19.32 16.63
CA THR A 831 -18.35 -18.87 17.67
C THR A 831 -17.76 -20.02 18.47
N ALA A 832 -18.50 -21.10 18.67
CA ALA A 832 -17.97 -22.29 19.31
C ALA A 832 -16.93 -22.99 18.42
N CYS A 833 -17.17 -23.10 17.11
CA CYS A 833 -16.18 -23.61 16.16
C CYS A 833 -14.89 -22.76 16.16
N THR A 834 -14.99 -21.43 16.25
CA THR A 834 -13.79 -20.59 16.40
C THR A 834 -13.07 -20.83 17.73
N CYS A 835 -13.79 -21.03 18.84
CA CYS A 835 -13.16 -21.43 20.11
C CYS A 835 -12.40 -22.75 19.98
N VAL A 836 -13.05 -23.78 19.39
CA VAL A 836 -12.44 -25.09 19.15
C VAL A 836 -11.19 -24.96 18.28
N LYS A 837 -11.21 -24.11 17.26
CA LYS A 837 -10.03 -23.80 16.44
C LYS A 837 -8.85 -23.35 17.30
N HIS A 838 -9.03 -22.35 18.16
CA HIS A 838 -7.93 -21.83 19.00
C HIS A 838 -7.45 -22.87 20.03
N ILE A 839 -8.37 -23.61 20.65
CA ILE A 839 -8.03 -24.68 21.60
C ILE A 839 -7.23 -25.79 20.90
N ALA A 840 -7.67 -26.23 19.72
CA ALA A 840 -7.01 -27.31 18.97
C ALA A 840 -5.62 -26.91 18.47
N LEU A 841 -5.43 -25.65 18.05
CA LEU A 841 -4.12 -25.13 17.64
C LEU A 841 -3.14 -25.01 18.82
N ASN A 842 -3.60 -24.46 19.94
CA ASN A 842 -2.70 -24.04 21.02
C ASN A 842 -2.51 -25.12 22.10
N CYS A 843 -3.55 -25.87 22.44
CA CYS A 843 -3.59 -26.80 23.58
C CYS A 843 -3.84 -28.26 23.16
N GLY A 844 -4.05 -28.53 21.87
CA GLY A 844 -4.59 -29.80 21.41
C GLY A 844 -3.66 -31.01 21.54
N LYS A 845 -2.33 -30.81 21.65
CA LYS A 845 -1.37 -31.91 21.82
C LYS A 845 -1.51 -32.61 23.16
N ASP A 846 -1.77 -31.86 24.21
CA ASP A 846 -1.86 -32.39 25.58
C ASP A 846 -3.25 -33.01 25.86
N HIS A 847 -4.26 -32.66 25.05
CA HIS A 847 -5.66 -33.03 25.27
C HIS A 847 -6.33 -33.61 24.02
N GLN A 848 -5.72 -34.64 23.41
CA GLN A 848 -6.26 -35.29 22.20
C GLN A 848 -7.68 -35.84 22.38
N ASP A 849 -8.00 -36.37 23.56
CA ASP A 849 -9.33 -36.91 23.87
C ASP A 849 -10.41 -35.81 23.83
N ALA A 850 -10.13 -34.66 24.44
CA ALA A 850 -11.05 -33.52 24.47
C ALA A 850 -11.26 -32.94 23.06
N VAL A 851 -10.19 -32.83 22.27
CA VAL A 851 -10.30 -32.35 20.88
C VAL A 851 -11.06 -33.35 20.01
N THR A 852 -10.87 -34.66 20.20
CA THR A 852 -11.65 -35.69 19.49
C THR A 852 -13.14 -35.59 19.83
N HIS A 853 -13.46 -35.36 21.10
CA HIS A 853 -14.85 -35.13 21.53
C HIS A 853 -15.44 -33.88 20.88
N LEU A 854 -14.73 -32.75 20.88
CA LEU A 854 -15.18 -31.52 20.22
C LEU A 854 -15.32 -31.70 18.71
N LEU A 855 -14.43 -32.44 18.06
CA LEU A 855 -14.50 -32.74 16.63
C LEU A 855 -15.80 -33.47 16.27
N ASN A 856 -16.26 -34.41 17.10
CA ASN A 856 -17.53 -35.10 16.90
C ASN A 856 -18.73 -34.14 16.88
N HIS A 857 -18.68 -33.06 17.67
CA HIS A 857 -19.71 -32.03 17.70
C HIS A 857 -19.55 -30.96 16.61
N VAL A 858 -18.33 -30.74 16.11
CA VAL A 858 -18.07 -29.82 14.98
C VAL A 858 -18.45 -30.47 13.64
N TRP A 859 -18.22 -31.78 13.48
CA TRP A 859 -18.39 -32.48 12.19
C TRP A 859 -19.74 -32.28 11.49
N PRO A 860 -20.90 -32.34 12.19
CA PRO A 860 -22.20 -32.13 11.55
C PRO A 860 -22.37 -30.73 10.96
N ASN A 861 -21.66 -29.73 11.50
CA ASN A 861 -21.76 -28.33 11.05
C ASN A 861 -21.11 -28.10 9.67
N VAL A 862 -20.33 -29.04 9.14
CA VAL A 862 -19.74 -28.97 7.79
C VAL A 862 -20.81 -29.00 6.68
N LEU A 863 -22.00 -29.53 6.96
CA LEU A 863 -23.08 -29.63 5.97
C LEU A 863 -24.00 -28.39 5.92
N GLU A 864 -23.81 -27.45 6.85
CA GLU A 864 -24.61 -26.23 6.92
C GLU A 864 -24.32 -25.30 5.72
N PRO A 865 -25.35 -24.79 5.01
CA PRO A 865 -25.17 -23.92 3.85
C PRO A 865 -24.68 -22.50 4.20
N THR A 866 -24.67 -22.12 5.48
CA THR A 866 -24.32 -20.77 5.89
C THR A 866 -22.81 -20.56 5.74
N PRO A 867 -22.34 -19.62 4.89
CA PRO A 867 -20.93 -19.55 4.50
C PRO A 867 -20.00 -19.24 5.68
N HIS A 868 -20.43 -18.41 6.63
CA HIS A 868 -19.64 -18.06 7.80
C HIS A 868 -19.49 -19.21 8.81
N LEU A 869 -20.52 -20.03 8.99
CA LEU A 869 -20.45 -21.21 9.84
C LEU A 869 -19.64 -22.30 9.15
N LEU A 870 -19.87 -22.52 7.85
CA LEU A 870 -19.11 -23.48 7.05
C LEU A 870 -17.61 -23.16 7.13
N GLN A 871 -17.21 -21.92 6.88
CA GLN A 871 -15.81 -21.52 6.99
C GLN A 871 -15.25 -21.74 8.41
N ALA A 872 -16.00 -21.38 9.46
CA ALA A 872 -15.56 -21.62 10.83
C ALA A 872 -15.44 -23.11 11.17
N ALA A 873 -16.32 -23.96 10.64
CA ALA A 873 -16.27 -25.41 10.82
C ALA A 873 -15.10 -26.03 10.05
N LEU A 874 -14.85 -25.61 8.81
CA LEU A 874 -13.69 -26.04 8.01
C LEU A 874 -12.38 -25.68 8.72
N ASP A 875 -12.26 -24.43 9.19
CA ASP A 875 -11.11 -23.96 9.96
C ASP A 875 -10.90 -24.77 11.26
N ALA A 876 -11.98 -25.09 11.96
CA ALA A 876 -11.92 -25.88 13.19
C ALA A 876 -11.48 -27.33 12.91
N VAL A 877 -11.97 -27.95 11.82
CA VAL A 877 -11.53 -29.28 11.39
C VAL A 877 -10.05 -29.28 11.01
N GLU A 878 -9.58 -28.26 10.30
CA GLU A 878 -8.16 -28.13 9.96
C GLU A 878 -7.28 -27.94 11.20
N ALA A 879 -7.75 -27.17 12.20
CA ALA A 879 -7.06 -27.05 13.48
C ALA A 879 -7.04 -28.37 14.27
N CYS A 880 -8.15 -29.13 14.27
CA CYS A 880 -8.20 -30.46 14.87
C CYS A 880 -7.25 -31.45 14.17
N ARG A 881 -7.05 -31.32 12.86
CA ARG A 881 -6.07 -32.13 12.11
C ARG A 881 -4.65 -31.95 12.65
N LEU A 882 -4.26 -30.73 13.00
CA LEU A 882 -2.90 -30.45 13.50
C LEU A 882 -2.64 -31.04 14.89
N SER A 883 -3.68 -31.24 15.70
CA SER A 883 -3.58 -31.81 17.05
C SER A 883 -3.77 -33.32 17.08
N LEU A 884 -4.72 -33.84 16.30
CA LEU A 884 -5.07 -35.27 16.25
C LEU A 884 -4.27 -36.06 15.19
N GLY A 885 -3.72 -35.37 14.21
CA GLY A 885 -3.04 -35.95 13.05
C GLY A 885 -3.95 -36.22 11.86
N SER A 886 -3.34 -36.20 10.67
CA SER A 886 -3.98 -36.47 9.38
C SER A 886 -4.69 -37.84 9.27
N PRO A 887 -4.21 -38.94 9.90
CA PRO A 887 -4.88 -40.24 9.80
C PRO A 887 -6.28 -40.27 10.41
N LEU A 888 -6.44 -39.68 11.59
CA LEU A 888 -7.74 -39.70 12.28
C LEU A 888 -8.76 -38.86 11.52
N THR A 889 -8.39 -37.66 11.07
CA THR A 889 -9.29 -36.80 10.30
C THR A 889 -9.65 -37.40 8.94
N LEU A 890 -8.71 -38.12 8.29
CA LEU A 890 -9.00 -38.87 7.07
C LEU A 890 -10.10 -39.92 7.30
N ALA A 891 -10.08 -40.62 8.44
CA ALA A 891 -11.09 -41.63 8.78
C ALA A 891 -12.52 -41.04 8.79
N TYR A 892 -12.71 -39.81 9.27
CA TYR A 892 -14.01 -39.11 9.21
C TYR A 892 -14.42 -38.75 7.76
N MET A 893 -13.46 -38.48 6.87
CA MET A 893 -13.72 -38.05 5.50
C MET A 893 -14.01 -39.21 4.53
N LEU A 894 -13.46 -40.41 4.77
CA LEU A 894 -13.57 -41.54 3.84
C LEU A 894 -15.02 -41.87 3.46
N ALA A 895 -15.96 -41.72 4.40
CA ALA A 895 -17.38 -41.95 4.15
C ALA A 895 -18.02 -40.95 3.15
N GLY A 896 -17.51 -39.72 3.06
CA GLY A 896 -18.11 -38.65 2.24
C GLY A 896 -17.42 -38.39 0.89
N LEU A 897 -16.17 -38.83 0.69
CA LEU A 897 -15.39 -38.58 -0.54
C LEU A 897 -16.06 -39.15 -1.80
N TYR A 898 -16.66 -40.33 -1.70
CA TYR A 898 -17.34 -41.01 -2.82
C TYR A 898 -18.86 -41.06 -2.65
N HIS A 899 -19.42 -40.19 -1.81
CA HIS A 899 -20.85 -40.16 -1.55
C HIS A 899 -21.66 -39.89 -2.85
N PRO A 900 -22.82 -40.56 -3.06
CA PRO A 900 -23.63 -40.40 -4.27
C PRO A 900 -24.14 -38.97 -4.45
N ALA A 901 -24.46 -38.27 -3.37
CA ALA A 901 -24.89 -36.88 -3.41
C ALA A 901 -23.73 -35.94 -3.80
N ARG A 902 -23.88 -35.21 -4.90
CA ARG A 902 -22.90 -34.25 -5.42
C ARG A 902 -22.51 -33.18 -4.39
N ARG A 903 -23.48 -32.66 -3.65
CA ARG A 903 -23.25 -31.61 -2.63
C ARG A 903 -22.33 -32.07 -1.51
N ILE A 904 -22.50 -33.30 -1.01
CA ILE A 904 -21.65 -33.86 0.06
C ILE A 904 -20.24 -34.08 -0.49
N ARG A 905 -20.15 -34.64 -1.71
CA ARG A 905 -18.88 -34.87 -2.39
C ARG A 905 -18.08 -33.58 -2.55
N GLU A 906 -18.68 -32.52 -3.08
CA GLU A 906 -18.01 -31.24 -3.30
C GLU A 906 -17.39 -30.68 -1.99
N LEU A 907 -18.10 -30.76 -0.87
CA LEU A 907 -17.61 -30.30 0.44
C LEU A 907 -16.48 -31.19 1.00
N TYR A 908 -16.62 -32.51 0.92
CA TYR A 908 -15.60 -33.44 1.41
C TYR A 908 -14.32 -33.40 0.56
N TRP A 909 -14.45 -33.16 -0.75
CA TRP A 909 -13.29 -32.93 -1.62
C TRP A 909 -12.59 -31.61 -1.31
N GLN A 910 -13.33 -30.57 -0.94
CA GLN A 910 -12.72 -29.31 -0.47
C GLN A 910 -11.89 -29.54 0.80
N LEU A 911 -12.43 -30.26 1.78
CA LEU A 911 -11.72 -30.64 3.00
C LEU A 911 -10.49 -31.50 2.72
N TYR A 912 -10.62 -32.51 1.85
CA TYR A 912 -9.51 -33.36 1.47
C TYR A 912 -8.41 -32.59 0.74
N ASN A 913 -8.77 -31.68 -0.17
CA ASN A 913 -7.80 -30.81 -0.84
C ASN A 913 -7.02 -29.96 0.18
N ALA A 914 -7.69 -29.43 1.20
CA ALA A 914 -7.02 -28.71 2.28
C ALA A 914 -6.04 -29.61 3.06
N MET A 915 -6.42 -30.87 3.35
CA MET A 915 -5.51 -31.81 4.01
C MET A 915 -4.30 -32.19 3.14
N VAL A 916 -4.51 -32.44 1.84
CA VAL A 916 -3.42 -32.75 0.91
C VAL A 916 -2.44 -31.59 0.82
N VAL A 917 -2.91 -30.34 0.80
CA VAL A 917 -2.03 -29.17 0.86
C VAL A 917 -1.27 -29.11 2.21
N GLY A 918 -1.91 -29.52 3.30
CA GLY A 918 -1.37 -29.40 4.64
C GLY A 918 -0.38 -30.49 5.07
N ASP A 919 -0.54 -31.73 4.61
CA ASP A 919 0.33 -32.87 4.98
C ASP A 919 0.13 -34.05 4.01
N VAL A 920 0.91 -34.09 2.93
CA VAL A 920 0.88 -35.19 1.95
C VAL A 920 1.48 -36.47 2.55
N ASP A 921 2.61 -36.32 3.26
CA ASP A 921 3.40 -37.46 3.73
C ASP A 921 2.66 -38.25 4.81
N GLY A 922 2.01 -37.58 5.76
CA GLY A 922 1.21 -38.22 6.81
C GLY A 922 -0.03 -38.94 6.27
N LEU A 923 -0.55 -38.56 5.10
CA LEU A 923 -1.67 -39.26 4.44
C LEU A 923 -1.22 -40.57 3.79
N THR A 924 0.03 -40.68 3.34
CA THR A 924 0.53 -41.89 2.66
C THR A 924 0.36 -43.15 3.52
N ALA A 925 0.60 -43.04 4.82
CA ALA A 925 0.42 -44.12 5.80
C ALA A 925 -1.04 -44.40 6.15
N ALA A 926 -1.96 -43.44 5.91
CA ALA A 926 -3.35 -43.51 6.36
C ALA A 926 -4.34 -43.96 5.28
N TYR A 927 -3.95 -44.00 4.00
CA TYR A 927 -4.86 -44.41 2.94
C TYR A 927 -5.33 -45.86 3.10
N PRO A 928 -6.64 -46.14 2.97
CA PRO A 928 -7.16 -47.50 3.03
C PRO A 928 -6.69 -48.31 1.84
N ASP A 929 -6.46 -49.61 2.04
CA ASP A 929 -6.16 -50.51 0.92
C ASP A 929 -7.42 -50.75 0.08
N ALA A 930 -7.32 -50.46 -1.21
CA ALA A 930 -8.39 -50.65 -2.19
C ALA A 930 -8.40 -52.07 -2.79
N GLY A 931 -7.40 -52.90 -2.48
CA GLY A 931 -7.29 -54.29 -2.93
C GLY A 931 -7.07 -54.44 -4.44
N GLY A 932 -6.71 -55.66 -4.86
CA GLY A 932 -6.52 -56.00 -6.27
C GLY A 932 -5.36 -55.26 -6.93
N ARG A 933 -5.62 -54.56 -8.04
CA ARG A 933 -4.60 -53.81 -8.81
C ARG A 933 -4.16 -52.49 -8.17
N TYR A 934 -4.83 -52.05 -7.11
CA TYR A 934 -4.59 -50.77 -6.45
C TYR A 934 -3.93 -50.91 -5.07
N SER A 935 -3.52 -52.14 -4.70
CA SER A 935 -2.76 -52.39 -3.48
C SER A 935 -1.28 -52.03 -3.66
N ARG A 936 -0.61 -51.68 -2.56
CA ARG A 936 0.79 -51.22 -2.51
C ARG A 936 1.64 -52.34 -1.88
N PRO A 937 2.19 -53.28 -2.68
CA PRO A 937 2.85 -54.48 -2.14
C PRO A 937 4.09 -54.18 -1.29
N GLU A 938 4.69 -53.00 -1.45
CA GLU A 938 5.84 -52.56 -0.67
C GLU A 938 5.53 -52.36 0.82
N LEU A 939 4.27 -52.07 1.17
CA LEU A 939 3.83 -51.91 2.57
C LEU A 939 3.62 -53.23 3.30
N ASP A 940 3.49 -54.34 2.56
CA ASP A 940 3.28 -55.69 3.13
C ASP A 940 4.60 -56.41 3.45
N TYR A 941 5.74 -55.83 3.03
CA TYR A 941 7.06 -56.39 3.35
C TYR A 941 7.36 -56.26 4.84
N MET A 942 7.38 -57.39 5.55
CA MET A 942 8.01 -57.51 6.86
C MET A 942 9.42 -58.08 6.67
N LEU A 943 10.44 -57.25 6.90
CA LEU A 943 11.86 -57.63 6.79
C LEU A 943 12.39 -58.24 8.08
#